data_AF-A0A6N7Q7Z9-F1
#
_entry.id   AF-A0A6N7Q7Z9-F1
#
_cell.length_a   1.000
_cell.length_b   1.000
_cell.length_c   1.000
_cell.angle_alpha   90.00
_cell.angle_beta   90.00
_cell.angle_gamma   90.00
#
_symmetry.space_group_name_H-M   'P 1'
#
loop_
_entity.id
_entity.type
_entity.pdbx_description
1 polymer ?
#
loop_
_entity_poly.entity_id
_entity_poly.type
_entity_poly.pdbx_seq_one_letter_code
_entity_poly.pdbx_strand_id
1 'polypeptide(L)'
;MPDHVLHARRDVPRGRAMERGLPGGVPASRPAGGDVGALDLRAALVPGDPASQALRVSRGRSFLPAGLARRVRAVGGPRLTWSENAMQGSKKQPALAIVQHGHQYLITDGYDNREGLSEVLEGFATVFALHLKYEVPLNLHLSGTLIEAIAWHAPSFFGWIHALRRAGLLELLGSTYAQNIMPLFSDEHNLRQIDEALSLYRRHLGVEPEAIKGFWVPERVWHTEKLARVLRSDSLLNGGYAYVLLDDRLAYPLDGPYAFSARQRFDARTPPTGRAHEAPPGGDLPSLLPYRLENGEGLCVVPISAVLRYAVPPRHARQWEDAREVLRRVAAAPAGAIAVYGDDLEKAAAVGPWTNGRWTRAKVDPYEKWLAWIGAGAEVRPVLLASFLREHPASPPRRVDPGTYFELAHGMRAGEDYAGFWLGSSWRPHRELLLEAEALLRRARAPRSGLWELAWKQLMASSCETAWHDVGQDGECRPAPWARAICAHAKSVFVIAAAAEWQRQRDGRAHVERLDVDHDGADEVILKNDHLYAVLAPDHGGRLVYLFDLTAEGGRLVVGNPADDWNWQEEQNRYMEIPSNHPGAFADAGHEKDPYRVLAAFTREGGVEVQLVHHEPESPLAGALKVFRLAADARRIDVSYVLPRAPERFGVGVALSPDYLSLLHEGGRALRPMKRNATRGWRNRTASVWVHIPPGEPVMWDRPERPACGHGMLLRATAYGRSFGLSLGVGAMPSRRDAARARREPRRIEAIGEALMAYDLGLWESVRPLPGAKNDHYEITTNRGRYVLRRSRPTKTLEALRFEHELMSFLRSRGLPVPAIVPPAAGGTWVVVEDHLYRVTAFVHGAPYRSGELRKLQAVARALGAYHQHAAAFRPSAPCPGEPSLEEGLRERIARGPARRADAPARLSALHSRALAQAEATLVSLAPLYSTLPRQLIHGGCRRDSFVFSGDDPCGLLDFDSARFEARALDLAVAIHDFARMECAAALDLAVVAAFVEAYQAVEPLSPVELHALPLLLKARRLKRLLGRCARLSGCDAPTQKDMAEAEQEAARIQWLESHEAEVYAALASLKADRRGASRAARASRWRR
;
A
#
# COMPACT_ATOMS: atom_id res chain seq x y z
N MET A 1 -11.40 19.55 -45.29
CA MET A 1 -12.12 18.51 -44.52
C MET A 1 -12.98 17.72 -45.49
N PRO A 2 -12.89 16.38 -45.49
CA PRO A 2 -14.11 15.60 -45.49
C PRO A 2 -14.17 14.79 -44.19
N ASP A 3 -15.30 14.95 -43.51
CA ASP A 3 -15.69 14.25 -42.29
C ASP A 3 -15.68 12.75 -42.51
N HIS A 4 -14.82 12.00 -41.80
CA HIS A 4 -15.07 10.60 -41.53
C HIS A 4 -14.40 10.16 -40.22
N VAL A 5 -15.23 9.56 -39.36
CA VAL A 5 -14.94 8.74 -38.18
C VAL A 5 -14.79 9.47 -36.83
N LEU A 6 -15.93 9.85 -36.25
CA LEU A 6 -16.21 9.65 -34.83
C LEU A 6 -17.59 9.02 -34.75
N HIS A 7 -17.70 7.79 -34.27
CA HIS A 7 -18.85 7.25 -33.52
C HIS A 7 -18.72 5.74 -33.26
N ALA A 8 -18.74 5.38 -31.98
CA ALA A 8 -19.73 4.51 -31.32
C ALA A 8 -19.39 4.54 -29.80
N ARG A 9 -20.28 4.71 -28.81
CA ARG A 9 -21.70 4.37 -28.61
C ARG A 9 -22.29 5.26 -27.49
N ARG A 10 -23.48 5.83 -27.69
CA ARG A 10 -24.77 5.56 -27.00
C ARG A 10 -24.74 5.57 -25.45
N ASP A 11 -25.27 6.66 -24.90
CA ASP A 11 -25.88 6.75 -23.58
C ASP A 11 -27.13 5.85 -23.47
N VAL A 12 -27.28 5.21 -22.31
CA VAL A 12 -28.56 4.66 -21.81
C VAL A 12 -28.95 5.49 -20.58
N PRO A 13 -30.13 6.12 -20.53
CA PRO A 13 -30.53 6.94 -19.40
C PRO A 13 -30.97 6.09 -18.20
N ARG A 14 -30.65 6.59 -17.00
CA ARG A 14 -31.12 6.09 -15.71
C ARG A 14 -32.66 6.08 -15.66
N GLY A 15 -33.26 4.91 -15.40
CA GLY A 15 -34.69 4.72 -15.18
C GLY A 15 -34.98 4.05 -13.85
N ARG A 16 -35.93 4.62 -13.10
CA ARG A 16 -36.42 4.22 -11.77
C ARG A 16 -37.09 2.84 -11.75
N ALA A 17 -37.14 2.29 -10.53
CA ALA A 17 -37.85 1.08 -10.12
C ALA A 17 -39.32 1.00 -10.56
N MET A 18 -39.76 -0.22 -10.93
CA MET A 18 -41.07 -0.78 -10.58
C MET A 18 -41.04 -2.32 -10.64
N GLU A 19 -41.67 -2.93 -9.64
CA GLU A 19 -41.94 -4.35 -9.49
C GLU A 19 -42.88 -4.91 -10.57
N ARG A 20 -42.71 -6.20 -10.92
CA ARG A 20 -43.72 -7.30 -10.93
C ARG A 20 -43.48 -8.32 -12.05
N GLY A 21 -43.52 -9.60 -11.68
CA GLY A 21 -44.14 -10.67 -12.48
C GLY A 21 -43.24 -11.56 -13.33
N LEU A 22 -42.93 -12.76 -12.81
CA LEU A 22 -42.79 -13.99 -13.61
C LEU A 22 -44.14 -14.27 -14.34
N PRO A 23 -44.19 -14.91 -15.54
CA PRO A 23 -43.81 -16.32 -15.72
C PRO A 23 -43.34 -16.76 -17.14
N GLY A 24 -42.91 -18.03 -17.25
CA GLY A 24 -43.02 -18.83 -18.50
C GLY A 24 -41.69 -19.26 -19.13
N GLY A 25 -41.47 -20.57 -19.29
CA GLY A 25 -40.23 -21.15 -19.79
C GLY A 25 -40.26 -21.80 -21.19
N VAL A 26 -39.04 -22.19 -21.62
CA VAL A 26 -38.65 -23.29 -22.54
C VAL A 26 -38.96 -23.08 -24.06
N PRO A 27 -38.18 -23.61 -25.05
CA PRO A 27 -36.91 -24.37 -25.04
C PRO A 27 -35.77 -23.79 -25.92
N ALA A 28 -34.58 -24.36 -25.74
CA ALA A 28 -33.41 -24.20 -26.60
C ALA A 28 -33.58 -24.88 -27.97
N SER A 29 -33.20 -24.17 -29.04
CA SER A 29 -32.97 -24.73 -30.37
C SER A 29 -31.49 -24.59 -30.77
N ARG A 30 -30.88 -25.72 -31.12
CA ARG A 30 -29.62 -25.80 -31.88
C ARG A 30 -29.85 -25.31 -33.31
N PRO A 31 -28.84 -24.74 -33.97
CA PRO A 31 -28.63 -24.99 -35.39
C PRO A 31 -27.35 -25.79 -35.63
N ALA A 32 -27.43 -26.55 -36.71
CA ALA A 32 -26.57 -27.65 -37.11
C ALA A 32 -25.27 -27.20 -37.78
N GLY A 33 -24.39 -28.18 -38.00
CA GLY A 33 -23.02 -28.01 -38.48
C GLY A 33 -22.90 -27.46 -39.89
N GLY A 34 -21.79 -26.76 -40.09
CA GLY A 34 -21.15 -26.52 -41.38
C GLY A 34 -19.66 -26.83 -41.21
N ASP A 35 -19.20 -27.88 -41.88
CA ASP A 35 -17.85 -28.44 -41.88
C ASP A 35 -16.82 -27.46 -42.47
N VAL A 36 -15.69 -27.25 -41.78
CA VAL A 36 -14.43 -26.82 -42.41
C VAL A 36 -13.29 -27.58 -41.74
N GLY A 37 -12.60 -28.41 -42.52
CA GLY A 37 -11.70 -29.47 -42.07
C GLY A 37 -10.57 -29.04 -41.13
N ALA A 38 -10.46 -29.76 -40.02
CA ALA A 38 -9.31 -29.75 -39.14
C ALA A 38 -8.18 -30.59 -39.76
N LEU A 39 -7.04 -29.96 -40.05
CA LEU A 39 -5.78 -30.65 -40.31
C LEU A 39 -5.19 -31.11 -38.97
N ASP A 40 -5.14 -32.43 -38.79
CA ASP A 40 -4.53 -33.12 -37.67
C ASP A 40 -3.00 -32.92 -37.67
N LEU A 41 -2.45 -32.37 -36.58
CA LEU A 41 -1.02 -32.24 -36.32
C LEU A 41 -0.65 -32.88 -34.98
N ARG A 42 -1.14 -34.10 -34.72
CA ARG A 42 -0.60 -34.98 -33.68
C ARG A 42 0.32 -36.06 -34.26
N ALA A 43 1.52 -35.68 -34.71
CA ALA A 43 2.62 -36.63 -34.80
C ALA A 43 3.97 -35.91 -34.73
N ALA A 44 4.89 -36.48 -33.94
CA ALA A 44 6.28 -36.08 -33.70
C ALA A 44 6.54 -35.03 -32.60
N LEU A 45 6.43 -35.45 -31.34
CA LEU A 45 7.19 -34.90 -30.21
C LEU A 45 8.07 -36.00 -29.62
N VAL A 46 9.39 -35.79 -29.64
CA VAL A 46 10.36 -36.56 -28.84
C VAL A 46 10.40 -35.93 -27.44
N PRO A 47 10.32 -36.69 -26.33
CA PRO A 47 10.34 -36.13 -24.99
C PRO A 47 11.77 -35.99 -24.44
N GLY A 48 12.14 -34.78 -23.97
CA GLY A 48 13.32 -34.60 -23.13
C GLY A 48 14.06 -33.26 -23.31
N ASP A 49 13.49 -32.14 -22.87
CA ASP A 49 14.24 -30.91 -22.60
C ASP A 49 13.63 -30.15 -21.40
N PRO A 50 14.39 -29.91 -20.30
CA PRO A 50 13.96 -29.14 -19.14
C PRO A 50 13.51 -27.69 -19.43
N ALA A 51 13.81 -27.13 -20.61
CA ALA A 51 13.35 -25.79 -21.02
C ALA A 51 11.83 -25.72 -21.33
N SER A 52 11.17 -26.87 -21.49
CA SER A 52 9.79 -26.97 -21.98
C SER A 52 8.70 -26.73 -20.92
N GLN A 53 9.05 -26.79 -19.62
CA GLN A 53 8.04 -26.83 -18.54
C GLN A 53 7.74 -25.47 -17.89
N ALA A 54 8.47 -24.40 -18.22
CA ALA A 54 8.20 -23.06 -17.68
C ALA A 54 7.22 -22.21 -18.53
N LEU A 55 6.79 -22.71 -19.70
CA LEU A 55 5.96 -21.99 -20.68
C LEU A 55 4.46 -22.33 -20.64
N ARG A 56 3.96 -22.98 -19.59
CA ARG A 56 2.52 -23.27 -19.42
C ARG A 56 1.84 -22.30 -18.48
N VAL A 57 1.93 -21.01 -18.80
CA VAL A 57 1.08 -19.97 -18.24
C VAL A 57 0.77 -18.99 -19.37
N SER A 58 -0.51 -18.85 -19.69
CA SER A 58 -1.08 -18.22 -20.90
C SER A 58 -1.02 -19.10 -22.17
N ARG A 59 -2.13 -19.15 -22.90
CA ARG A 59 -2.23 -19.81 -24.22
C ARG A 59 -1.47 -18.97 -25.26
N GLY A 60 -0.14 -18.98 -25.21
CA GLY A 60 0.70 -18.22 -26.13
C GLY A 60 0.83 -18.92 -27.48
N ARG A 61 0.25 -18.33 -28.53
CA ARG A 61 0.58 -18.68 -29.92
C ARG A 61 2.07 -18.40 -30.14
N SER A 62 2.79 -19.35 -30.74
CA SER A 62 4.11 -19.06 -31.31
C SER A 62 3.93 -17.99 -32.39
N PHE A 63 4.54 -16.81 -32.22
CA PHE A 63 4.56 -15.75 -33.22
C PHE A 63 5.51 -16.06 -34.40
N LEU A 64 6.26 -17.17 -34.34
CA LEU A 64 7.13 -17.63 -35.42
C LEU A 64 6.40 -18.70 -36.26
N PRO A 65 6.21 -18.51 -37.57
CA PRO A 65 5.72 -19.56 -38.47
C PRO A 65 6.74 -20.71 -38.56
N ALA A 66 6.28 -21.96 -38.47
CA ALA A 66 7.12 -23.16 -38.51
C ALA A 66 8.01 -23.29 -39.78
N GLY A 67 7.66 -22.59 -40.87
CA GLY A 67 8.44 -22.52 -42.11
C GLY A 67 9.71 -21.64 -42.02
N LEU A 68 9.73 -20.64 -41.12
CA LEU A 68 10.89 -19.75 -40.97
C LEU A 68 12.06 -20.47 -40.29
N ALA A 69 11.77 -21.37 -39.34
CA ALA A 69 12.79 -22.22 -38.69
C ALA A 69 13.54 -23.13 -39.70
N ARG A 70 12.87 -23.51 -40.80
CA ARG A 70 13.46 -24.34 -41.87
C ARG A 70 14.27 -23.53 -42.88
N ARG A 71 13.85 -22.31 -43.23
CA ARG A 71 14.64 -21.40 -44.11
C ARG A 71 15.84 -20.76 -43.40
N VAL A 72 15.75 -20.51 -42.09
CA VAL A 72 16.84 -19.95 -41.27
C VAL A 72 18.05 -20.90 -41.18
N ARG A 73 17.90 -22.20 -41.44
CA ARG A 73 19.03 -23.16 -41.50
C ARG A 73 19.69 -23.28 -42.88
N ALA A 74 19.10 -22.73 -43.94
CA ALA A 74 19.56 -22.92 -45.32
C ALA A 74 20.37 -21.74 -45.89
N VAL A 75 20.46 -20.60 -45.19
CA VAL A 75 21.26 -19.45 -45.64
C VAL A 75 22.65 -19.49 -44.98
N GLY A 76 23.41 -20.52 -45.33
CA GLY A 76 24.86 -20.55 -45.22
C GLY A 76 25.44 -20.39 -46.62
N GLY A 77 25.37 -19.17 -47.17
CA GLY A 77 25.87 -18.81 -48.50
C GLY A 77 26.33 -17.35 -48.50
N PRO A 78 27.25 -16.96 -49.38
CA PRO A 78 28.20 -15.86 -49.14
C PRO A 78 27.50 -14.51 -48.98
N ARG A 79 28.14 -13.63 -48.19
CA ARG A 79 27.81 -12.20 -48.07
C ARG A 79 27.56 -11.63 -49.47
N LEU A 80 26.31 -11.29 -49.76
CA LEU A 80 25.97 -10.49 -50.94
C LEU A 80 26.52 -9.09 -50.72
N THR A 81 27.73 -8.86 -51.20
CA THR A 81 28.19 -7.52 -51.55
C THR A 81 27.37 -7.07 -52.74
N TRP A 82 26.63 -5.97 -52.60
CA TRP A 82 25.98 -5.29 -53.71
C TRP A 82 27.04 -4.99 -54.78
N SER A 83 27.01 -5.72 -55.90
CA SER A 83 27.97 -5.55 -56.99
C SER A 83 27.52 -4.42 -57.91
N GLU A 84 28.40 -3.43 -58.08
CA GLU A 84 28.26 -2.17 -58.83
C GLU A 84 28.07 -2.27 -60.36
N ASN A 85 27.72 -3.42 -60.94
CA ASN A 85 27.71 -3.55 -62.41
C ASN A 85 26.29 -3.58 -63.00
N ALA A 86 25.75 -2.37 -63.24
CA ALA A 86 24.78 -2.10 -64.29
C ALA A 86 24.78 -0.60 -64.67
N MET A 87 25.93 -0.04 -65.07
CA MET A 87 25.98 1.26 -65.71
C MET A 87 26.04 1.10 -67.24
N GLN A 88 24.87 1.21 -67.88
CA GLN A 88 24.69 1.88 -69.16
C GLN A 88 23.18 2.11 -69.39
N GLY A 89 22.72 3.33 -69.06
CA GLY A 89 21.43 3.87 -69.52
C GLY A 89 20.27 4.02 -68.51
N SER A 90 20.45 3.89 -67.19
CA SER A 90 19.30 3.96 -66.24
C SER A 90 19.10 5.36 -65.64
N LYS A 91 17.86 5.87 -65.70
CA LYS A 91 17.41 7.02 -64.89
C LYS A 91 17.75 6.78 -63.41
N LYS A 92 18.33 7.78 -62.74
CA LYS A 92 18.68 7.74 -61.31
C LYS A 92 17.40 7.52 -60.49
N GLN A 93 17.27 6.38 -59.83
CA GLN A 93 16.11 6.09 -58.99
C GLN A 93 16.10 6.98 -57.74
N PRO A 94 14.96 7.60 -57.37
CA PRO A 94 14.86 8.39 -56.15
C PRO A 94 15.02 7.51 -54.91
N ALA A 95 15.76 8.01 -53.91
CA ALA A 95 15.93 7.31 -52.64
C ALA A 95 14.69 7.50 -51.74
N LEU A 96 14.24 6.42 -51.10
CA LEU A 96 13.12 6.40 -50.16
C LEU A 96 13.52 5.72 -48.85
N ALA A 97 13.40 6.40 -47.72
CA ALA A 97 13.46 5.78 -46.40
C ALA A 97 12.04 5.55 -45.86
N ILE A 98 11.79 4.33 -45.40
CA ILE A 98 10.60 3.99 -44.60
C ILE A 98 11.01 3.97 -43.15
N VAL A 99 10.39 4.83 -42.36
CA VAL A 99 10.59 5.00 -40.92
C VAL A 99 9.29 4.67 -40.21
N GLN A 100 9.33 3.74 -39.27
CA GLN A 100 8.16 3.36 -38.47
C GLN A 100 8.44 3.61 -37.00
N HIS A 101 7.48 4.23 -36.32
CA HIS A 101 7.53 4.53 -34.90
C HIS A 101 6.49 3.66 -34.16
N GLY A 102 6.94 2.63 -33.44
CA GLY A 102 6.04 1.84 -32.59
C GLY A 102 6.12 2.29 -31.14
N HIS A 103 4.99 2.73 -30.57
CA HIS A 103 4.91 3.18 -29.20
C HIS A 103 3.65 2.68 -28.52
N GLN A 104 3.83 2.05 -27.37
CA GLN A 104 2.76 1.83 -26.40
C GLN A 104 3.34 2.09 -25.01
N TYR A 105 2.50 2.51 -24.08
CA TYR A 105 2.84 2.50 -22.67
C TYR A 105 3.02 1.05 -22.16
N LEU A 106 3.22 0.84 -20.85
CA LEU A 106 3.36 -0.47 -20.21
C LEU A 106 2.02 -1.25 -20.20
N ILE A 107 1.50 -1.55 -21.39
CA ILE A 107 0.19 -2.15 -21.62
C ILE A 107 0.21 -3.67 -21.48
N THR A 108 -0.95 -4.25 -21.15
CA THR A 108 -1.13 -5.72 -21.03
C THR A 108 -2.26 -6.24 -21.95
N ASP A 109 -2.89 -7.36 -21.61
CA ASP A 109 -4.05 -7.89 -22.33
C ASP A 109 -5.33 -7.87 -21.47
N GLY A 110 -6.47 -7.78 -22.15
CA GLY A 110 -7.79 -7.92 -21.53
C GLY A 110 -8.41 -6.61 -21.06
N TYR A 111 -8.07 -5.50 -21.72
CA TYR A 111 -8.81 -4.24 -21.64
C TYR A 111 -10.20 -4.40 -22.28
N ASP A 112 -11.19 -3.70 -21.74
CA ASP A 112 -12.57 -3.72 -22.27
C ASP A 112 -12.81 -2.72 -23.40
N ASN A 113 -11.97 -1.68 -23.49
CA ASN A 113 -12.20 -0.48 -24.31
C ASN A 113 -11.09 -0.21 -25.34
N ARG A 114 -10.03 -1.02 -25.40
CA ARG A 114 -8.92 -0.88 -26.36
C ARG A 114 -8.29 -2.23 -26.68
N GLU A 115 -7.50 -2.29 -27.75
CA GLU A 115 -6.69 -3.48 -28.02
C GLU A 115 -5.66 -3.73 -26.91
N GLY A 116 -5.45 -5.00 -26.58
CA GLY A 116 -4.35 -5.43 -25.73
C GLY A 116 -3.06 -5.61 -26.53
N LEU A 117 -1.94 -5.78 -25.81
CA LEU A 117 -0.62 -5.96 -26.39
C LEU A 117 -0.57 -7.08 -27.43
N SER A 118 -1.22 -8.23 -27.19
CA SER A 118 -1.18 -9.37 -28.11
C SER A 118 -1.74 -9.03 -29.49
N GLU A 119 -2.81 -8.23 -29.56
CA GLU A 119 -3.44 -7.81 -30.81
C GLU A 119 -2.59 -6.78 -31.56
N VAL A 120 -2.00 -5.81 -30.83
CA VAL A 120 -1.04 -4.84 -31.38
C VAL A 120 0.16 -5.57 -32.02
N LEU A 121 0.74 -6.55 -31.31
CA LEU A 121 1.89 -7.31 -31.79
C LEU A 121 1.55 -8.22 -32.99
N GLU A 122 0.30 -8.68 -33.14
CA GLU A 122 -0.11 -9.43 -34.33
C GLU A 122 -0.07 -8.53 -35.60
N GLY A 123 -0.51 -7.29 -35.47
CA GLY A 123 -0.37 -6.27 -36.51
C GLY A 123 1.11 -5.97 -36.84
N PHE A 124 1.94 -5.75 -35.82
CA PHE A 124 3.36 -5.43 -36.03
C PHE A 124 4.13 -6.60 -36.66
N ALA A 125 3.90 -7.82 -36.20
CA ALA A 125 4.49 -9.02 -36.79
C ALA A 125 4.13 -9.15 -38.28
N THR A 126 2.90 -8.78 -38.67
CA THR A 126 2.47 -8.76 -40.06
C THR A 126 3.27 -7.76 -40.88
N VAL A 127 3.45 -6.53 -40.39
CA VAL A 127 4.28 -5.51 -41.05
C VAL A 127 5.72 -6.00 -41.23
N PHE A 128 6.33 -6.56 -40.18
CA PHE A 128 7.69 -7.09 -40.24
C PHE A 128 7.83 -8.25 -41.23
N ALA A 129 6.84 -9.13 -41.29
CA ALA A 129 6.79 -10.22 -42.28
C ALA A 129 6.71 -9.68 -43.71
N LEU A 130 6.00 -8.57 -43.95
CA LEU A 130 5.93 -7.93 -45.27
C LEU A 130 7.27 -7.33 -45.69
N HIS A 131 7.97 -6.63 -44.78
CA HIS A 131 9.31 -6.12 -45.06
C HIS A 131 10.31 -7.24 -45.41
N LEU A 132 10.26 -8.38 -44.72
CA LEU A 132 11.04 -9.57 -45.08
C LEU A 132 10.62 -10.17 -46.44
N LYS A 133 9.32 -10.22 -46.72
CA LYS A 133 8.77 -10.82 -47.95
C LYS A 133 9.17 -10.04 -49.20
N TYR A 134 9.15 -8.71 -49.13
CA TYR A 134 9.44 -7.82 -50.26
C TYR A 134 10.85 -7.24 -50.24
N GLU A 135 11.68 -7.67 -49.27
CA GLU A 135 13.08 -7.23 -49.11
C GLU A 135 13.24 -5.70 -49.06
N VAL A 136 12.28 -5.03 -48.42
CA VAL A 136 12.28 -3.56 -48.31
C VAL A 136 12.91 -3.13 -46.98
N PRO A 137 14.00 -2.34 -46.98
CA PRO A 137 14.58 -1.75 -45.79
C PRO A 137 13.58 -1.01 -44.90
N LEU A 138 13.76 -1.14 -43.59
CA LEU A 138 12.96 -0.54 -42.54
C LEU A 138 13.88 0.18 -41.54
N ASN A 139 13.56 1.44 -41.25
CA ASN A 139 14.13 2.19 -40.13
C ASN A 139 13.09 2.17 -39.01
N LEU A 140 13.40 1.59 -37.87
CA LEU A 140 12.41 1.30 -36.83
C LEU A 140 12.80 1.93 -35.51
N HIS A 141 11.88 2.67 -34.91
CA HIS A 141 11.91 2.98 -33.49
C HIS A 141 10.89 2.12 -32.76
N LEU A 142 11.27 1.55 -31.61
CA LEU A 142 10.35 0.98 -30.62
C LEU A 142 10.59 1.67 -29.29
N SER A 143 9.54 2.19 -28.64
CA SER A 143 9.68 2.84 -27.34
C SER A 143 10.14 1.86 -26.26
N GLY A 144 10.83 2.36 -25.25
CA GLY A 144 11.32 1.56 -24.13
C GLY A 144 10.19 0.89 -23.35
N THR A 145 9.10 1.61 -23.07
CA THR A 145 7.88 1.08 -22.45
C THR A 145 7.28 -0.11 -23.21
N LEU A 146 7.23 -0.05 -24.54
CA LEU A 146 6.74 -1.14 -25.37
C LEU A 146 7.71 -2.34 -25.32
N ILE A 147 9.02 -2.10 -25.33
CA ILE A 147 10.02 -3.18 -25.19
C ILE A 147 9.85 -3.91 -23.85
N GLU A 148 9.61 -3.21 -22.74
CA GLU A 148 9.37 -3.84 -21.44
C GLU A 148 8.10 -4.67 -21.43
N ALA A 149 6.99 -4.12 -21.95
CA ALA A 149 5.73 -4.85 -22.08
C ALA A 149 5.92 -6.13 -22.93
N ILE A 150 6.65 -6.05 -24.04
CA ILE A 150 7.00 -7.22 -24.87
C ILE A 150 7.87 -8.20 -24.07
N ALA A 151 8.89 -7.74 -23.36
CA ALA A 151 9.81 -8.58 -22.61
C ALA A 151 9.09 -9.41 -21.54
N TRP A 152 8.04 -8.85 -20.94
CA TRP A 152 7.21 -9.54 -19.95
C TRP A 152 6.19 -10.48 -20.59
N HIS A 153 5.35 -9.96 -21.49
CA HIS A 153 4.16 -10.67 -21.96
C HIS A 153 4.39 -11.51 -23.22
N ALA A 154 5.28 -11.07 -24.12
CA ALA A 154 5.49 -11.69 -25.43
C ALA A 154 6.97 -11.73 -25.87
N PRO A 155 7.91 -12.23 -25.04
CA PRO A 155 9.35 -12.11 -25.29
C PRO A 155 9.84 -12.76 -26.59
N SER A 156 9.07 -13.68 -27.19
CA SER A 156 9.39 -14.29 -28.49
C SER A 156 9.27 -13.31 -29.65
N PHE A 157 8.54 -12.20 -29.48
CA PHE A 157 8.30 -11.20 -30.52
C PHE A 157 9.60 -10.55 -31.02
N PHE A 158 10.60 -10.38 -30.15
CA PHE A 158 11.94 -9.90 -30.53
C PHE A 158 12.61 -10.74 -31.64
N GLY A 159 12.17 -11.99 -31.83
CA GLY A 159 12.60 -12.82 -32.96
C GLY A 159 12.39 -12.18 -34.33
N TRP A 160 11.36 -11.35 -34.51
CA TRP A 160 11.13 -10.60 -35.75
C TRP A 160 12.19 -9.52 -35.98
N ILE A 161 12.55 -8.78 -34.93
CA ILE A 161 13.60 -7.76 -34.97
C ILE A 161 14.93 -8.39 -35.36
N HIS A 162 15.29 -9.52 -34.73
CA HIS A 162 16.50 -10.26 -35.10
C HIS A 162 16.46 -10.80 -36.54
N ALA A 163 15.29 -11.21 -37.03
CA ALA A 163 15.14 -11.69 -38.42
C ALA A 163 15.40 -10.56 -39.44
N LEU A 164 14.78 -9.39 -39.25
CA LEU A 164 14.99 -8.22 -40.11
C LEU A 164 16.47 -7.76 -40.08
N ARG A 165 17.10 -7.74 -38.89
CA ARG A 165 18.53 -7.41 -38.76
C ARG A 165 19.45 -8.39 -39.50
N ARG A 166 19.22 -9.70 -39.35
CA ARG A 166 20.01 -10.73 -40.05
C ARG A 166 19.85 -10.66 -41.57
N ALA A 167 18.68 -10.21 -42.04
CA ALA A 167 18.44 -9.96 -43.47
C ALA A 167 19.09 -8.66 -43.98
N GLY A 168 19.70 -7.84 -43.11
CA GLY A 168 20.26 -6.53 -43.50
C GLY A 168 19.20 -5.48 -43.82
N LEU A 169 17.94 -5.71 -43.42
CA LEU A 169 16.80 -4.86 -43.74
C LEU A 169 16.42 -3.89 -42.62
N LEU A 170 17.10 -3.91 -41.46
CA LEU A 170 16.73 -3.10 -40.31
C LEU A 170 17.82 -2.13 -39.88
N GLU A 171 17.45 -0.87 -39.77
CA GLU A 171 18.11 0.11 -38.92
C GLU A 171 17.22 0.40 -37.71
N LEU A 172 17.82 0.44 -36.51
CA LEU A 172 17.12 0.83 -35.30
C LEU A 172 17.44 2.28 -34.95
N LEU A 173 16.39 3.04 -34.67
CA LEU A 173 16.47 4.44 -34.24
C LEU A 173 16.28 4.50 -32.72
N GLY A 174 16.98 5.42 -32.05
CA GLY A 174 16.78 5.70 -30.63
C GLY A 174 15.67 6.72 -30.39
N SER A 175 15.25 6.84 -29.14
CA SER A 175 14.37 7.89 -28.63
C SER A 175 14.43 7.88 -27.09
N THR A 176 13.49 8.53 -26.41
CA THR A 176 13.30 8.44 -24.97
C THR A 176 12.52 7.17 -24.57
N TYR A 177 12.83 6.60 -23.40
CA TYR A 177 12.21 5.37 -22.89
C TYR A 177 10.67 5.43 -22.90
N ALA A 178 10.08 6.51 -22.38
CA ALA A 178 8.64 6.68 -22.29
C ALA A 178 8.05 7.68 -23.31
N GLN A 179 8.80 8.19 -24.29
CA GLN A 179 8.29 9.22 -25.22
C GLN A 179 7.84 10.51 -24.52
N ASN A 180 8.57 10.96 -23.50
CA ASN A 180 8.30 12.25 -22.86
C ASN A 180 8.57 13.43 -23.80
N ILE A 181 7.82 14.53 -23.64
CA ILE A 181 8.03 15.76 -24.43
C ILE A 181 9.27 16.47 -23.91
N MET A 182 10.41 16.19 -24.54
CA MET A 182 11.75 16.48 -24.01
C MET A 182 11.99 17.95 -23.63
N PRO A 183 11.56 18.97 -24.42
CA PRO A 183 11.84 20.38 -24.10
C PRO A 183 11.22 20.91 -22.79
N LEU A 184 10.36 20.11 -22.15
CA LEU A 184 9.65 20.45 -20.91
C LEU A 184 10.38 19.98 -19.65
N PHE A 185 11.36 19.09 -19.78
CA PHE A 185 12.08 18.46 -18.66
C PHE A 185 13.55 18.88 -18.60
N SER A 186 14.20 18.59 -17.48
CA SER A 186 15.64 18.84 -17.34
C SER A 186 16.49 17.90 -18.20
N ASP A 187 17.75 18.27 -18.39
CA ASP A 187 18.71 17.41 -19.11
C ASP A 187 18.90 16.08 -18.41
N GLU A 188 18.91 16.05 -17.08
CA GLU A 188 19.10 14.79 -16.34
C GLU A 188 17.95 13.83 -16.61
N HIS A 189 16.71 14.31 -16.60
CA HIS A 189 15.54 13.50 -16.95
C HIS A 189 15.67 12.96 -18.38
N ASN A 190 15.99 13.84 -19.34
CA ASN A 190 16.11 13.45 -20.74
C ASN A 190 17.27 12.48 -21.01
N LEU A 191 18.44 12.68 -20.38
CA LEU A 191 19.59 11.77 -20.48
C LEU A 191 19.23 10.38 -19.92
N ARG A 192 18.58 10.33 -18.74
CA ARG A 192 18.11 9.07 -18.13
C ARG A 192 17.12 8.34 -19.03
N GLN A 193 16.16 9.06 -19.63
CA GLN A 193 15.19 8.47 -20.57
C GLN A 193 15.89 7.82 -21.77
N ILE A 194 16.91 8.47 -22.32
CA ILE A 194 17.65 7.99 -23.49
C ILE A 194 18.48 6.76 -23.11
N ASP A 195 19.27 6.84 -22.04
CA ASP A 195 20.13 5.74 -21.62
C ASP A 195 19.31 4.51 -21.20
N GLU A 196 18.14 4.72 -20.60
CA GLU A 196 17.22 3.64 -20.27
C GLU A 196 16.72 2.92 -21.54
N ALA A 197 16.33 3.66 -22.58
CA ALA A 197 15.95 3.07 -23.86
C ALA A 197 17.13 2.30 -24.50
N LEU A 198 18.33 2.88 -24.52
CA LEU A 198 19.53 2.25 -25.06
C LEU A 198 19.93 0.97 -24.29
N SER A 199 19.78 0.98 -22.96
CA SER A 199 19.99 -0.18 -22.10
C SER A 199 19.05 -1.34 -22.47
N LEU A 200 17.77 -1.05 -22.71
CA LEU A 200 16.79 -2.03 -23.17
C LEU A 200 17.10 -2.55 -24.58
N TYR A 201 17.62 -1.71 -25.49
CA TYR A 201 18.03 -2.13 -26.83
C TYR A 201 19.17 -3.14 -26.76
N ARG A 202 20.19 -2.87 -25.93
CA ARG A 202 21.29 -3.81 -25.68
C ARG A 202 20.76 -5.12 -25.12
N ARG A 203 19.91 -5.05 -24.09
CA ARG A 203 19.43 -6.22 -23.35
C ARG A 203 18.49 -7.12 -24.17
N HIS A 204 17.49 -6.54 -24.83
CA HIS A 204 16.39 -7.30 -25.44
C HIS A 204 16.49 -7.42 -26.95
N LEU A 205 17.08 -6.43 -27.64
CA LEU A 205 17.24 -6.43 -29.10
C LEU A 205 18.63 -6.90 -29.56
N GLY A 206 19.58 -7.05 -28.62
CA GLY A 206 20.94 -7.50 -28.88
C GLY A 206 21.72 -6.53 -29.76
N VAL A 207 21.56 -5.23 -29.52
CA VAL A 207 22.20 -4.15 -30.30
C VAL A 207 23.08 -3.34 -29.37
N GLU A 208 24.34 -3.17 -29.70
CA GLU A 208 25.18 -2.25 -28.94
C GLU A 208 24.69 -0.80 -29.13
N PRO A 209 24.48 -0.03 -28.05
CA PRO A 209 23.97 1.35 -28.11
C PRO A 209 24.69 2.23 -29.12
N GLU A 210 26.00 2.07 -29.27
CA GLU A 210 26.86 2.83 -30.18
C GLU A 210 26.43 2.69 -31.65
N ALA A 211 25.73 1.61 -32.02
CA ALA A 211 25.16 1.42 -33.35
C ALA A 211 23.92 2.30 -33.61
N ILE A 212 23.29 2.86 -32.57
CA ILE A 212 22.09 3.68 -32.67
C ILE A 212 22.49 5.13 -32.89
N LYS A 213 22.34 5.60 -34.13
CA LYS A 213 22.78 6.95 -34.56
C LYS A 213 21.65 7.90 -34.92
N GLY A 214 20.48 7.40 -35.29
CA GLY A 214 19.28 8.20 -35.52
C GLY A 214 18.45 8.35 -34.27
N PHE A 215 17.78 9.50 -34.12
CA PHE A 215 16.88 9.78 -33.01
C PHE A 215 15.49 10.19 -33.52
N TRP A 216 14.47 9.42 -33.15
CA TRP A 216 13.07 9.80 -33.27
C TRP A 216 12.72 10.77 -32.14
N VAL A 217 12.39 12.02 -32.49
CA VAL A 217 12.01 13.03 -31.49
C VAL A 217 10.54 12.78 -31.09
N PRO A 218 10.23 12.55 -29.79
CA PRO A 218 8.86 12.35 -29.33
C PRO A 218 7.95 13.49 -29.79
N GLU A 219 6.86 13.14 -30.47
CA GLU A 219 5.93 14.09 -31.09
C GLU A 219 6.58 15.16 -31.98
N ARG A 220 7.82 14.94 -32.43
CA ARG A 220 8.65 15.89 -33.18
C ARG A 220 8.69 17.28 -32.54
N VAL A 221 8.46 17.40 -31.22
CA VAL A 221 8.52 18.67 -30.49
C VAL A 221 9.98 19.06 -30.33
N TRP A 222 10.41 20.01 -31.13
CA TRP A 222 11.81 20.39 -31.27
C TRP A 222 12.09 21.76 -30.64
N HIS A 223 13.25 21.86 -29.99
CA HIS A 223 13.85 23.13 -29.59
C HIS A 223 15.38 23.00 -29.59
N THR A 224 16.05 23.60 -30.57
CA THR A 224 17.48 23.43 -30.83
C THR A 224 18.34 23.63 -29.58
N GLU A 225 18.21 24.78 -28.92
CA GLU A 225 19.04 25.14 -27.74
C GLU A 225 18.84 24.21 -26.53
N LYS A 226 17.66 23.59 -26.41
CA LYS A 226 17.34 22.68 -25.31
C LYS A 226 17.82 21.26 -25.60
N LEU A 227 17.65 20.79 -26.84
CA LEU A 227 17.81 19.37 -27.17
C LEU A 227 19.16 19.02 -27.81
N ALA A 228 19.77 19.93 -28.58
CA ALA A 228 20.98 19.60 -29.34
C ALA A 228 22.11 19.09 -28.44
N ARG A 229 22.41 19.80 -27.34
CA ARG A 229 23.43 19.42 -26.36
C ARG A 229 23.12 18.12 -25.62
N VAL A 230 21.85 17.83 -25.36
CA VAL A 230 21.42 16.58 -24.70
C VAL A 230 21.63 15.41 -25.64
N LEU A 231 21.16 15.53 -26.88
CA LEU A 231 21.27 14.47 -27.89
C LEU A 231 22.71 14.23 -28.38
N ARG A 232 23.58 15.23 -28.25
CA ARG A 232 25.00 15.16 -28.63
C ARG A 232 25.93 14.92 -27.43
N SER A 233 25.38 14.71 -26.23
CA SER A 233 26.19 14.45 -25.04
C SER A 233 27.01 13.17 -25.20
N ASP A 234 28.29 13.26 -24.87
CA ASP A 234 29.25 12.15 -24.80
C ASP A 234 28.99 11.22 -23.62
N SER A 235 28.22 11.67 -22.63
CA SER A 235 27.81 10.87 -21.47
C SER A 235 26.77 9.79 -21.80
N LEU A 236 26.06 9.92 -22.92
CA LEU A 236 25.09 8.94 -23.39
C LEU A 236 25.76 7.61 -23.74
N LEU A 237 25.07 6.50 -23.49
CA LEU A 237 25.57 5.15 -23.78
C LEU A 237 25.96 4.93 -25.25
N ASN A 238 25.41 5.69 -26.20
CA ASN A 238 25.74 5.60 -27.63
C ASN A 238 26.81 6.61 -28.09
N GLY A 239 27.34 7.44 -27.19
CA GLY A 239 28.26 8.54 -27.49
C GLY A 239 27.62 9.70 -28.26
N GLY A 240 26.29 9.85 -28.20
CA GLY A 240 25.54 10.90 -28.87
C GLY A 240 25.02 10.51 -30.27
N TYR A 241 23.88 11.11 -30.64
CA TYR A 241 23.17 10.85 -31.90
C TYR A 241 23.75 11.65 -33.06
N ALA A 242 23.80 11.07 -34.26
CA ALA A 242 24.30 11.74 -35.46
C ALA A 242 23.21 12.55 -36.18
N TYR A 243 21.97 12.10 -36.12
CA TYR A 243 20.85 12.78 -36.77
C TYR A 243 19.53 12.61 -36.02
N VAL A 244 18.61 13.56 -36.24
CA VAL A 244 17.22 13.53 -35.78
C VAL A 244 16.27 13.52 -36.97
N LEU A 245 15.09 12.95 -36.77
CA LEU A 245 13.99 13.09 -37.72
C LEU A 245 13.02 14.17 -37.24
N LEU A 246 12.71 15.12 -38.13
CA LEU A 246 11.79 16.23 -37.91
C LEU A 246 10.86 16.37 -39.11
N ASP A 247 9.63 16.86 -38.93
CA ASP A 247 8.73 17.13 -40.04
C ASP A 247 9.28 18.22 -40.98
N ASP A 248 9.12 18.02 -42.29
CA ASP A 248 9.62 18.89 -43.37
C ASP A 248 9.28 20.38 -43.21
N ARG A 249 8.13 20.71 -42.62
CA ARG A 249 7.74 22.09 -42.30
C ARG A 249 8.75 22.82 -41.41
N LEU A 250 9.52 22.10 -40.58
CA LEU A 250 10.56 22.69 -39.71
C LEU A 250 11.79 23.16 -40.49
N ALA A 251 11.98 22.77 -41.75
CA ALA A 251 13.01 23.32 -42.62
C ALA A 251 12.72 24.80 -43.00
N TYR A 252 11.53 25.28 -42.69
CA TYR A 252 11.08 26.64 -42.92
C TYR A 252 10.99 27.41 -41.59
N PRO A 253 11.71 28.54 -41.46
CA PRO A 253 11.70 29.34 -40.25
C PRO A 253 10.36 30.06 -40.05
N LEU A 254 10.09 30.39 -38.79
CA LEU A 254 8.97 31.22 -38.36
C LEU A 254 9.28 32.71 -38.54
N ASP A 255 10.49 33.14 -38.12
CA ASP A 255 10.92 34.55 -38.11
C ASP A 255 9.91 35.51 -37.45
N GLY A 256 9.20 35.04 -36.43
CA GLY A 256 8.13 35.76 -35.74
C GLY A 256 6.93 34.86 -35.45
N PRO A 257 5.69 35.38 -35.47
CA PRO A 257 4.49 34.55 -35.31
C PRO A 257 4.30 33.61 -36.51
N TYR A 258 3.55 32.52 -36.31
CA TYR A 258 3.23 31.59 -37.39
C TYR A 258 2.54 32.28 -38.58
N ALA A 259 1.66 33.24 -38.32
CA ALA A 259 1.00 34.01 -39.37
C ALA A 259 2.04 34.72 -40.25
N PHE A 260 1.91 34.59 -41.57
CA PHE A 260 2.79 35.21 -42.58
C PHE A 260 4.22 34.64 -42.65
N SER A 261 4.54 33.59 -41.87
CA SER A 261 5.84 32.92 -41.88
C SER A 261 6.09 32.10 -43.15
N ALA A 262 7.35 31.71 -43.38
CA ALA A 262 7.68 30.76 -44.43
C ALA A 262 7.06 29.37 -44.16
N ARG A 263 7.00 28.98 -42.88
CA ARG A 263 6.34 27.74 -42.42
C ARG A 263 4.85 27.72 -42.78
N GLN A 264 4.10 28.79 -42.51
CA GLN A 264 2.68 28.86 -42.86
C GLN A 264 2.43 28.80 -44.37
N ARG A 265 3.30 29.41 -45.18
CA ARG A 265 3.23 29.29 -46.65
C ARG A 265 3.50 27.87 -47.14
N PHE A 266 4.40 27.14 -46.47
CA PHE A 266 4.64 25.72 -46.75
C PHE A 266 3.41 24.89 -46.39
N ASP A 267 2.91 25.04 -45.16
CA ASP A 267 1.77 24.28 -44.64
C ASP A 267 0.52 24.48 -45.49
N ALA A 268 0.23 25.72 -45.93
CA ALA A 268 -0.89 26.05 -46.82
C ALA A 268 -0.89 25.29 -48.16
N ARG A 269 0.23 24.68 -48.54
CA ARG A 269 0.41 23.91 -49.78
C ARG A 269 0.67 22.42 -49.52
N THR A 270 0.66 21.96 -48.28
CA THR A 270 0.85 20.55 -47.93
C THR A 270 -0.33 20.03 -47.11
N PRO A 271 -0.58 18.72 -47.12
CA PRO A 271 -1.57 18.14 -46.21
C PRO A 271 -1.25 18.47 -44.74
N PRO A 272 -2.26 18.69 -43.88
CA PRO A 272 -3.71 18.57 -44.17
C PRO A 272 -4.37 19.81 -44.80
N THR A 273 -3.70 20.98 -44.86
CA THR A 273 -4.38 22.23 -45.22
C THR A 273 -4.42 22.51 -46.72
N GLY A 274 -3.35 22.14 -47.42
CA GLY A 274 -3.20 22.25 -48.86
C GLY A 274 -3.26 20.89 -49.58
N ARG A 275 -2.90 20.89 -50.86
CA ARG A 275 -2.74 19.68 -51.67
C ARG A 275 -1.30 19.64 -52.18
N ALA A 276 -0.76 18.43 -52.37
CA ALA A 276 0.47 18.25 -53.15
C ALA A 276 0.25 18.84 -54.55
N HIS A 277 0.75 20.06 -54.77
CA HIS A 277 0.74 20.77 -56.04
C HIS A 277 2.20 20.93 -56.51
N GLU A 278 2.38 21.23 -57.80
CA GLU A 278 3.68 21.46 -58.43
C GLU A 278 4.60 22.35 -57.57
N ALA A 279 5.89 22.02 -57.53
CA ALA A 279 6.86 22.71 -56.68
C ALA A 279 6.84 24.24 -56.94
N PRO A 280 7.02 25.07 -55.90
CA PRO A 280 7.09 26.51 -56.08
C PRO A 280 8.22 26.90 -57.06
N PRO A 281 8.10 28.03 -57.79
CA PRO A 281 9.17 28.52 -58.67
C PRO A 281 10.49 28.63 -57.89
N GLY A 282 11.52 27.88 -58.31
CA GLY A 282 12.82 27.76 -57.61
C GLY A 282 13.05 26.44 -56.86
N GLY A 283 12.05 25.56 -56.79
CA GLY A 283 12.16 24.23 -56.18
C GLY A 283 12.01 24.22 -54.65
N ASP A 284 11.39 23.18 -54.11
CA ASP A 284 11.25 22.92 -52.67
C ASP A 284 12.32 21.91 -52.23
N LEU A 285 13.58 22.36 -52.30
CA LEU A 285 14.75 21.58 -51.88
C LEU A 285 14.91 21.41 -50.36
N PRO A 286 14.54 22.39 -49.49
CA PRO A 286 14.70 22.24 -48.05
C PRO A 286 13.95 21.05 -47.44
N SER A 287 12.78 20.69 -47.98
CA SER A 287 11.98 19.55 -47.51
C SER A 287 12.51 18.18 -47.95
N LEU A 288 13.48 18.13 -48.86
CA LEU A 288 13.96 16.90 -49.49
C LEU A 288 15.43 16.60 -49.20
N LEU A 289 16.17 17.54 -48.62
CA LEU A 289 17.60 17.41 -48.35
C LEU A 289 17.85 17.32 -46.84
N PRO A 290 18.58 16.31 -46.35
CA PRO A 290 19.16 16.36 -45.02
C PRO A 290 20.08 17.57 -44.86
N TYR A 291 20.05 18.22 -43.70
CA TYR A 291 20.83 19.44 -43.44
C TYR A 291 21.43 19.44 -42.04
N ARG A 292 22.59 20.09 -41.87
CA ARG A 292 23.16 20.31 -40.53
C ARG A 292 22.34 21.35 -39.79
N LEU A 293 22.19 21.17 -38.49
CA LEU A 293 21.51 22.12 -37.64
C LEU A 293 22.49 23.23 -37.21
N GLU A 294 22.11 24.49 -37.43
CA GLU A 294 22.81 25.64 -36.89
C GLU A 294 22.70 25.64 -35.36
N ASN A 295 23.83 25.84 -34.66
CA ASN A 295 23.92 25.67 -33.19
C ASN A 295 23.45 24.28 -32.70
N GLY A 296 23.58 23.27 -33.56
CA GLY A 296 23.10 21.91 -33.29
C GLY A 296 24.16 20.92 -32.80
N GLU A 297 25.36 21.37 -32.38
CA GLU A 297 26.45 20.49 -31.92
C GLU A 297 26.82 19.38 -32.94
N GLY A 298 26.74 19.72 -34.24
CA GLY A 298 27.03 18.81 -35.35
C GLY A 298 25.88 17.86 -35.73
N LEU A 299 24.70 17.99 -35.11
CA LEU A 299 23.52 17.17 -35.41
C LEU A 299 22.96 17.46 -36.81
N CYS A 300 22.56 16.41 -37.52
CA CYS A 300 21.86 16.49 -38.80
C CYS A 300 20.34 16.36 -38.60
N VAL A 301 19.55 17.07 -39.40
CA VAL A 301 18.11 16.88 -39.52
C VAL A 301 17.80 16.12 -40.80
N VAL A 302 16.92 15.13 -40.69
CA VAL A 302 16.34 14.39 -41.82
C VAL A 302 14.85 14.74 -41.89
N PRO A 303 14.38 15.45 -42.94
CA PRO A 303 13.00 15.90 -43.04
C PRO A 303 12.04 14.75 -43.38
N ILE A 304 11.01 14.55 -42.55
CA ILE A 304 9.87 13.64 -42.80
C ILE A 304 8.88 14.35 -43.72
N SER A 305 8.47 13.69 -44.81
CA SER A 305 7.54 14.27 -45.77
C SER A 305 6.09 14.23 -45.25
N ALA A 306 5.48 15.41 -45.06
CA ALA A 306 4.06 15.51 -44.71
C ALA A 306 3.17 14.86 -45.78
N VAL A 307 3.51 15.02 -47.07
CA VAL A 307 2.78 14.40 -48.18
C VAL A 307 2.78 12.87 -48.06
N LEU A 308 3.93 12.26 -47.77
CA LEU A 308 4.01 10.80 -47.59
C LEU A 308 3.25 10.30 -46.36
N ARG A 309 3.24 11.05 -45.25
CA ARG A 309 2.42 10.69 -44.07
C ARG A 309 0.94 10.57 -44.45
N TYR A 310 0.41 11.47 -45.27
CA TYR A 310 -1.00 11.40 -45.71
C TYR A 310 -1.26 10.41 -46.84
N ALA A 311 -0.24 10.12 -47.65
CA ALA A 311 -0.33 9.21 -48.78
C ALA A 311 -0.20 7.73 -48.39
N VAL A 312 0.56 7.40 -47.34
CA VAL A 312 0.92 6.02 -47.00
C VAL A 312 0.21 5.56 -45.72
N PRO A 313 -0.43 4.35 -45.69
CA PRO A 313 -0.58 3.43 -46.81
C PRO A 313 -1.62 3.91 -47.84
N PRO A 314 -1.35 3.78 -49.15
CA PRO A 314 -2.22 4.31 -50.19
C PRO A 314 -3.45 3.42 -50.39
N ARG A 315 -4.64 3.98 -50.11
CA ARG A 315 -5.94 3.32 -50.19
C ARG A 315 -6.70 3.64 -51.49
N HIS A 316 -6.37 4.74 -52.15
CA HIS A 316 -6.99 5.17 -53.41
C HIS A 316 -5.98 5.82 -54.36
N ALA A 317 -6.35 5.91 -55.65
CA ALA A 317 -5.47 6.36 -56.74
C ALA A 317 -4.76 7.70 -56.45
N ARG A 318 -5.45 8.63 -55.79
CA ARG A 318 -4.87 9.93 -55.43
C ARG A 318 -3.67 9.83 -54.48
N GLN A 319 -3.75 8.96 -53.47
CA GLN A 319 -2.63 8.78 -52.53
C GLN A 319 -1.41 8.15 -53.22
N TRP A 320 -1.64 7.27 -54.19
CA TRP A 320 -0.56 6.76 -55.04
C TRP A 320 0.10 7.87 -55.86
N GLU A 321 -0.68 8.78 -56.42
CA GLU A 321 -0.15 9.91 -57.19
C GLU A 321 0.63 10.89 -56.30
N ASP A 322 0.09 11.22 -55.11
CA ASP A 322 0.78 12.08 -54.14
C ASP A 322 2.13 11.47 -53.72
N ALA A 323 2.19 10.16 -53.47
CA ALA A 323 3.44 9.46 -53.15
C ALA A 323 4.45 9.46 -54.30
N ARG A 324 3.97 9.21 -55.53
CA ARG A 324 4.81 9.26 -56.75
C ARG A 324 5.34 10.65 -57.02
N GLU A 325 4.57 11.69 -56.75
CA GLU A 325 4.99 13.07 -56.96
C GLU A 325 6.17 13.46 -56.06
N VAL A 326 6.15 13.06 -54.79
CA VAL A 326 7.31 13.23 -53.90
C VAL A 326 8.56 12.54 -54.47
N LEU A 327 8.41 11.34 -55.00
CA LEU A 327 9.52 10.59 -55.60
C LEU A 327 10.03 11.23 -56.90
N ARG A 328 9.15 11.79 -57.75
CA ARG A 328 9.56 12.57 -58.92
C ARG A 328 10.36 13.80 -58.53
N ARG A 329 9.94 14.51 -57.47
CA ARG A 329 10.67 15.66 -56.93
C ARG A 329 12.06 15.28 -56.43
N VAL A 330 12.19 14.14 -55.74
CA VAL A 330 13.50 13.62 -55.30
C VAL A 330 14.37 13.23 -56.49
N ALA A 331 13.80 12.61 -57.53
CA ALA A 331 14.53 12.26 -58.74
C ALA A 331 15.04 13.50 -59.52
N ALA A 332 14.29 14.61 -59.45
CA ALA A 332 14.65 15.89 -60.06
C ALA A 332 15.60 16.74 -59.19
N ALA A 333 15.79 16.40 -57.92
CA ALA A 333 16.63 17.14 -56.98
C ALA A 333 18.12 16.74 -57.05
N PRO A 334 19.03 17.55 -56.48
CA PRO A 334 20.46 17.24 -56.42
C PRO A 334 20.77 15.91 -55.71
N ALA A 335 21.99 15.40 -55.92
CA ALA A 335 22.47 14.23 -55.19
C ALA A 335 22.40 14.48 -53.66
N GLY A 336 21.91 13.48 -52.92
CA GLY A 336 21.64 13.59 -51.48
C GLY A 336 20.19 13.93 -51.12
N ALA A 337 19.33 14.21 -52.11
CA ALA A 337 17.89 14.28 -51.86
C ALA A 337 17.29 12.90 -51.54
N ILE A 338 16.33 12.87 -50.61
CA ILE A 338 15.69 11.65 -50.12
C ILE A 338 14.22 11.90 -49.79
N ALA A 339 13.36 10.95 -50.15
CA ALA A 339 12.00 10.88 -49.68
C ALA A 339 11.96 10.12 -48.36
N VAL A 340 11.31 10.67 -47.33
CA VAL A 340 11.20 10.00 -46.03
C VAL A 340 9.73 9.89 -45.67
N TYR A 341 9.24 8.65 -45.64
CA TYR A 341 7.97 8.32 -44.99
C TYR A 341 8.29 7.95 -43.55
N GLY A 342 7.84 8.76 -42.59
CA GLY A 342 8.01 8.52 -41.16
C GLY A 342 6.69 8.70 -40.45
N ASP A 343 6.16 7.64 -39.84
CA ASP A 343 4.84 7.65 -39.21
C ASP A 343 4.71 6.50 -38.21
N ASP A 344 3.55 6.44 -37.55
CA ASP A 344 3.24 5.40 -36.55
C ASP A 344 3.21 4.00 -37.17
N LEU A 345 3.86 3.05 -36.50
CA LEU A 345 3.83 1.64 -36.87
C LEU A 345 2.41 1.08 -36.76
N GLU A 346 1.63 1.58 -35.80
CA GLU A 346 0.22 1.28 -35.57
C GLU A 346 -0.61 1.55 -36.84
N LYS A 347 -0.29 2.62 -37.58
CA LYS A 347 -0.97 2.98 -38.83
C LYS A 347 -0.68 1.96 -39.95
N ALA A 348 0.57 1.55 -40.10
CA ALA A 348 0.97 0.55 -41.08
C ALA A 348 0.43 -0.85 -40.72
N ALA A 349 0.40 -1.17 -39.42
CA ALA A 349 -0.13 -2.41 -38.88
C ALA A 349 -1.65 -2.44 -38.80
N ALA A 350 -2.30 -1.30 -39.00
CA ALA A 350 -3.74 -1.13 -38.92
C ALA A 350 -4.30 -1.62 -37.56
N VAL A 351 -3.66 -1.16 -36.48
CA VAL A 351 -4.05 -1.37 -35.08
C VAL A 351 -4.22 -0.03 -34.37
N GLY A 352 -4.84 -0.02 -33.19
CA GLY A 352 -5.02 1.19 -32.40
C GLY A 352 -6.04 2.15 -33.03
N PRO A 353 -5.89 3.48 -32.86
CA PRO A 353 -6.90 4.44 -33.28
C PRO A 353 -7.07 4.52 -34.81
N TRP A 354 -6.18 3.88 -35.59
CA TRP A 354 -6.20 3.89 -37.04
C TRP A 354 -7.25 2.96 -37.66
N THR A 355 -7.87 2.07 -36.87
CA THR A 355 -8.92 1.18 -37.35
C THR A 355 -10.02 0.95 -36.33
N ASN A 356 -11.24 0.68 -36.82
CA ASN A 356 -12.37 0.30 -35.97
C ASN A 356 -12.53 -1.23 -35.90
N GLY A 357 -12.87 -1.72 -34.71
CA GLY A 357 -13.14 -3.14 -34.45
C GLY A 357 -11.88 -4.02 -34.46
N ARG A 358 -12.04 -5.31 -34.18
CA ARG A 358 -10.93 -6.28 -34.06
C ARG A 358 -10.01 -6.25 -35.27
N TRP A 359 -8.72 -6.44 -35.02
CA TRP A 359 -7.70 -6.56 -36.05
C TRP A 359 -7.96 -7.76 -36.97
N THR A 360 -7.70 -7.58 -38.27
CA THR A 360 -7.70 -8.66 -39.26
C THR A 360 -6.58 -8.43 -40.28
N ARG A 361 -6.04 -9.51 -40.84
CA ARG A 361 -4.96 -9.44 -41.82
C ARG A 361 -5.28 -8.57 -43.04
N ALA A 362 -6.55 -8.54 -43.47
CA ALA A 362 -6.99 -7.75 -44.63
C ALA A 362 -6.84 -6.23 -44.43
N LYS A 363 -6.86 -5.75 -43.17
CA LYS A 363 -6.66 -4.32 -42.87
C LYS A 363 -5.27 -3.80 -43.26
N VAL A 364 -4.29 -4.70 -43.39
CA VAL A 364 -2.89 -4.38 -43.77
C VAL A 364 -2.66 -4.40 -45.29
N ASP A 365 -3.64 -4.85 -46.08
CA ASP A 365 -3.48 -5.01 -47.54
C ASP A 365 -3.04 -3.73 -48.28
N PRO A 366 -3.51 -2.52 -47.93
CA PRO A 366 -3.00 -1.29 -48.55
C PRO A 366 -1.49 -1.10 -48.35
N TYR A 367 -0.97 -1.43 -47.16
CA TYR A 367 0.46 -1.35 -46.87
C TYR A 367 1.26 -2.45 -47.57
N GLU A 368 0.71 -3.67 -47.68
CA GLU A 368 1.32 -4.73 -48.48
C GLU A 368 1.47 -4.32 -49.96
N LYS A 369 0.42 -3.74 -50.55
CA LYS A 369 0.46 -3.26 -51.95
C LYS A 369 1.55 -2.21 -52.13
N TRP A 370 1.72 -1.32 -51.16
CA TRP A 370 2.79 -0.32 -51.14
C TRP A 370 4.18 -0.97 -51.13
N LEU A 371 4.44 -1.88 -50.19
CA LEU A 371 5.73 -2.59 -50.13
C LEU A 371 6.00 -3.46 -51.36
N ALA A 372 4.97 -4.09 -51.92
CA ALA A 372 5.09 -4.86 -53.15
C ALA A 372 5.52 -4.00 -54.34
N TRP A 373 4.97 -2.79 -54.46
CA TRP A 373 5.37 -1.85 -55.51
C TRP A 373 6.81 -1.36 -55.34
N ILE A 374 7.24 -1.07 -54.11
CA ILE A 374 8.63 -0.70 -53.81
C ILE A 374 9.58 -1.86 -54.13
N GLY A 375 9.25 -3.07 -53.66
CA GLY A 375 10.08 -4.28 -53.84
C GLY A 375 10.21 -4.73 -55.30
N ALA A 376 9.32 -4.29 -56.19
CA ALA A 376 9.46 -4.50 -57.63
C ALA A 376 10.65 -3.72 -58.24
N GLY A 377 11.19 -2.71 -57.52
CA GLY A 377 12.53 -2.17 -57.73
C GLY A 377 12.77 -1.31 -58.98
N ALA A 378 11.77 -1.10 -59.84
CA ALA A 378 11.95 -0.36 -61.10
C ALA A 378 11.93 1.17 -60.93
N GLU A 379 11.20 1.69 -59.94
CA GLU A 379 10.85 3.13 -59.84
C GLU A 379 11.46 3.86 -58.63
N VAL A 380 11.95 3.12 -57.61
CA VAL A 380 12.40 3.69 -56.33
C VAL A 380 13.51 2.85 -55.72
N ARG A 381 14.46 3.50 -55.04
CA ARG A 381 15.52 2.84 -54.26
C ARG A 381 15.22 2.96 -52.77
N PRO A 382 14.73 1.91 -52.08
CA PRO A 382 14.54 1.96 -50.65
C PRO A 382 15.90 1.92 -49.92
N VAL A 383 16.07 2.70 -48.84
CA VAL A 383 17.36 2.86 -48.14
C VAL A 383 17.23 2.83 -46.62
N LEU A 384 18.31 2.42 -45.96
CA LEU A 384 18.55 2.68 -44.54
C LEU A 384 19.20 4.06 -44.37
N LEU A 385 18.71 4.85 -43.42
CA LEU A 385 19.07 6.25 -43.25
C LEU A 385 20.55 6.45 -42.93
N ALA A 386 21.12 5.71 -41.97
CA ALA A 386 22.53 5.86 -41.64
C ALA A 386 23.46 5.48 -42.80
N SER A 387 23.07 4.53 -43.66
CA SER A 387 23.86 4.23 -44.86
C SER A 387 23.79 5.38 -45.86
N PHE A 388 22.57 5.85 -46.14
CA PHE A 388 22.36 6.96 -47.05
C PHE A 388 23.12 8.23 -46.62
N LEU A 389 23.07 8.58 -45.33
CA LEU A 389 23.72 9.79 -44.80
C LEU A 389 25.25 9.70 -44.78
N ARG A 390 25.84 8.49 -44.73
CA ARG A 390 27.30 8.31 -44.89
C ARG A 390 27.74 8.55 -46.34
N GLU A 391 26.93 8.10 -47.29
CA GLU A 391 27.17 8.28 -48.73
C GLU A 391 26.87 9.71 -49.20
N HIS A 392 25.92 10.36 -48.53
CA HIS A 392 25.41 11.68 -48.86
C HIS A 392 25.39 12.58 -47.62
N PRO A 393 26.51 13.25 -47.30
CA PRO A 393 26.60 14.12 -46.15
C PRO A 393 25.60 15.28 -46.24
N ALA A 394 25.15 15.73 -45.08
CA ALA A 394 24.12 16.75 -44.96
C ALA A 394 24.52 18.09 -45.56
N SER A 395 23.53 18.80 -46.10
CA SER A 395 23.64 20.15 -46.66
C SER A 395 24.12 21.17 -45.60
N PRO A 396 24.52 22.40 -46.02
CA PRO A 396 25.00 23.44 -45.11
C PRO A 396 24.08 23.71 -43.91
N PRO A 397 24.63 24.24 -42.80
CA PRO A 397 23.86 24.52 -41.59
C PRO A 397 22.60 25.36 -41.85
N ARG A 398 21.50 25.00 -41.19
CA ARG A 398 20.24 25.75 -41.21
C ARG A 398 19.72 25.96 -39.79
N ARG A 399 19.20 27.15 -39.53
CA ARG A 399 18.40 27.43 -38.34
C ARG A 399 17.08 26.66 -38.40
N VAL A 400 16.69 26.09 -37.26
CA VAL A 400 15.37 25.48 -37.05
C VAL A 400 14.77 26.10 -35.79
N ASP A 401 13.67 26.82 -35.98
CA ASP A 401 12.87 27.37 -34.90
C ASP A 401 12.09 26.27 -34.15
N PRO A 402 11.68 26.50 -32.89
CA PRO A 402 10.80 25.58 -32.18
C PRO A 402 9.59 25.20 -33.02
N GLY A 403 9.22 23.92 -32.97
CA GLY A 403 8.18 23.40 -33.84
C GLY A 403 7.85 21.95 -33.57
N THR A 404 6.72 21.53 -34.11
CA THR A 404 6.27 20.14 -34.22
C THR A 404 5.54 19.94 -35.55
N TYR A 405 5.03 18.74 -35.83
CA TYR A 405 4.17 18.48 -36.97
C TYR A 405 2.89 19.32 -36.93
N PHE A 406 2.33 19.58 -38.11
CA PHE A 406 1.28 20.57 -38.29
C PHE A 406 0.04 20.32 -37.42
N GLU A 407 -0.41 19.07 -37.37
CA GLU A 407 -1.64 18.67 -36.70
C GLU A 407 -1.56 18.93 -35.20
N LEU A 408 -0.42 18.69 -34.57
CA LEU A 408 -0.23 18.96 -33.15
C LEU A 408 -0.12 20.47 -32.88
N ALA A 409 0.72 21.18 -33.64
CA ALA A 409 0.91 22.62 -33.47
C ALA A 409 -0.40 23.41 -33.61
N HIS A 410 -1.18 23.12 -34.65
CA HIS A 410 -2.33 23.94 -35.04
C HIS A 410 -3.67 23.21 -34.99
N GLY A 411 -3.73 21.96 -35.45
CA GLY A 411 -4.97 21.17 -35.45
C GLY A 411 -5.49 20.90 -34.04
N MET A 412 -4.60 20.47 -33.15
CA MET A 412 -4.90 20.21 -31.74
C MET A 412 -4.62 21.43 -30.85
N ARG A 413 -3.96 22.47 -31.38
CA ARG A 413 -3.64 23.72 -30.69
C ARG A 413 -2.60 23.59 -29.55
N ALA A 414 -1.65 22.67 -29.67
CA ALA A 414 -0.52 22.61 -28.74
C ALA A 414 0.43 23.81 -28.88
N GLY A 415 0.44 24.47 -30.06
CA GLY A 415 1.39 25.52 -30.39
C GLY A 415 2.72 24.97 -30.91
N GLU A 416 3.50 25.82 -31.59
CA GLU A 416 4.80 25.44 -32.17
C GLU A 416 5.80 24.98 -31.10
N ASP A 417 5.75 25.54 -29.90
CA ASP A 417 6.60 25.22 -28.76
C ASP A 417 5.92 24.31 -27.72
N TYR A 418 4.74 23.76 -28.04
CA TYR A 418 3.92 22.90 -27.17
C TYR A 418 3.36 23.61 -25.91
N ALA A 419 3.50 24.93 -25.80
CA ALA A 419 3.06 25.68 -24.62
C ALA A 419 1.54 25.66 -24.41
N GLY A 420 0.74 25.54 -25.48
CA GLY A 420 -0.71 25.48 -25.41
C GLY A 420 -1.23 24.32 -24.58
N PHE A 421 -0.52 23.18 -24.59
CA PHE A 421 -0.84 22.02 -23.75
C PHE A 421 -0.17 22.13 -22.39
N TRP A 422 1.14 22.39 -22.37
CA TRP A 422 1.92 22.36 -21.14
C TRP A 422 1.54 23.47 -20.16
N LEU A 423 1.35 24.71 -20.63
CA LEU A 423 1.00 25.87 -19.80
C LEU A 423 -0.50 26.02 -19.56
N GLY A 424 -1.33 25.21 -20.24
CA GLY A 424 -2.77 25.19 -20.08
C GLY A 424 -3.21 25.04 -18.61
N SER A 425 -4.26 25.75 -18.22
CA SER A 425 -4.79 25.74 -16.85
C SER A 425 -5.32 24.36 -16.44
N SER A 426 -5.88 23.61 -17.38
CA SER A 426 -6.38 22.24 -17.20
C SER A 426 -5.27 21.22 -16.89
N TRP A 427 -4.05 21.45 -17.40
CA TRP A 427 -2.90 20.57 -17.15
C TRP A 427 -2.09 20.98 -15.91
N ARG A 428 -2.32 22.18 -15.35
CA ARG A 428 -1.52 22.74 -14.26
C ARG A 428 -1.28 21.78 -13.07
N PRO A 429 -2.28 21.07 -12.51
CA PRO A 429 -2.05 20.17 -11.38
C PRO A 429 -1.06 19.03 -11.70
N HIS A 430 -1.18 18.47 -12.90
CA HIS A 430 -0.32 17.39 -13.41
C HIS A 430 1.11 17.89 -13.67
N ARG A 431 1.23 19.10 -14.22
CA ARG A 431 2.51 19.78 -14.38
C ARG A 431 3.21 20.01 -13.03
N GLU A 432 2.51 20.55 -12.05
CA GLU A 432 3.06 20.82 -10.72
C GLU A 432 3.55 19.52 -10.05
N LEU A 433 2.76 18.45 -10.14
CA LEU A 433 3.13 17.11 -9.66
C LEU A 433 4.44 16.59 -10.30
N LEU A 434 4.56 16.62 -11.62
CA LEU A 434 5.76 16.13 -12.31
C LEU A 434 7.01 16.93 -11.93
N LEU A 435 6.89 18.26 -11.85
CA LEU A 435 8.00 19.14 -11.47
C LEU A 435 8.41 18.95 -10.00
N GLU A 436 7.44 18.72 -9.11
CA GLU A 436 7.72 18.43 -7.70
C GLU A 436 8.43 17.09 -7.52
N ALA A 437 7.93 16.04 -8.17
CA ALA A 437 8.57 14.72 -8.15
C ALA A 437 10.01 14.78 -8.71
N GLU A 438 10.23 15.47 -9.83
CA GLU A 438 11.57 15.67 -10.38
C GLU A 438 12.48 16.47 -9.42
N ALA A 439 11.95 17.54 -8.81
CA ALA A 439 12.69 18.36 -7.86
C ALA A 439 13.10 17.56 -6.62
N LEU A 440 12.23 16.70 -6.10
CA LEU A 440 12.56 15.77 -5.00
C LEU A 440 13.74 14.87 -5.39
N LEU A 441 13.67 14.24 -6.57
CA LEU A 441 14.68 13.30 -7.02
C LEU A 441 16.04 13.94 -7.29
N ARG A 442 16.05 15.21 -7.74
CA ARG A 442 17.27 15.99 -7.98
C ARG A 442 17.90 16.59 -6.72
N ARG A 443 17.10 16.92 -5.70
CA ARG A 443 17.60 17.52 -4.44
C ARG A 443 18.38 16.54 -3.59
N ALA A 444 18.02 15.27 -3.62
CA ALA A 444 18.76 14.28 -2.86
C ALA A 444 20.13 14.06 -3.51
N ARG A 445 21.21 14.43 -2.82
CA ARG A 445 22.58 14.01 -3.13
C ARG A 445 22.80 12.51 -2.83
N ALA A 446 21.77 11.69 -3.00
CA ALA A 446 21.75 10.30 -2.59
C ALA A 446 22.68 9.47 -3.49
N PRO A 447 23.53 8.59 -2.93
CA PRO A 447 24.20 7.59 -3.74
C PRO A 447 23.14 6.69 -4.41
N ARG A 448 23.40 6.29 -5.66
CA ARG A 448 22.53 5.42 -6.47
C ARG A 448 22.13 4.16 -5.67
N SER A 449 20.93 4.15 -5.11
CA SER A 449 20.33 2.97 -4.46
C SER A 449 19.24 2.40 -5.36
N GLY A 450 18.93 1.11 -5.21
CA GLY A 450 17.89 0.45 -6.03
C GLY A 450 16.53 1.16 -5.97
N LEU A 451 16.12 1.69 -4.81
CA LEU A 451 14.88 2.46 -4.68
C LEU A 451 14.96 3.83 -5.34
N TRP A 452 16.11 4.50 -5.31
CA TRP A 452 16.25 5.80 -5.97
C TRP A 452 16.21 5.66 -7.49
N GLU A 453 16.87 4.63 -8.04
CA GLU A 453 16.77 4.33 -9.47
C GLU A 453 15.35 3.89 -9.87
N LEU A 454 14.64 3.15 -8.99
CA LEU A 454 13.23 2.83 -9.20
C LEU A 454 12.35 4.09 -9.19
N ALA A 455 12.61 5.06 -8.31
CA ALA A 455 11.87 6.31 -8.27
C ALA A 455 12.08 7.14 -9.55
N TRP A 456 13.31 7.21 -10.06
CA TRP A 456 13.59 7.80 -11.38
C TRP A 456 12.90 7.05 -12.51
N LYS A 457 12.96 5.72 -12.51
CA LYS A 457 12.27 4.87 -13.49
C LYS A 457 10.76 5.13 -13.49
N GLN A 458 10.17 5.27 -12.30
CA GLN A 458 8.77 5.61 -12.12
C GLN A 458 8.44 6.98 -12.72
N LEU A 459 9.20 8.03 -12.36
CA LEU A 459 9.01 9.37 -12.92
C LEU A 459 9.14 9.39 -14.45
N MET A 460 10.10 8.65 -15.00
CA MET A 460 10.27 8.52 -16.44
C MET A 460 9.06 7.87 -17.12
N ALA A 461 8.50 6.82 -16.54
CA ALA A 461 7.29 6.18 -17.06
C ALA A 461 6.08 7.13 -16.95
N SER A 462 5.90 7.82 -15.83
CA SER A 462 4.81 8.77 -15.60
C SER A 462 4.83 10.01 -16.51
N SER A 463 5.95 10.28 -17.20
CA SER A 463 6.04 11.38 -18.15
C SER A 463 5.75 10.98 -19.60
N CYS A 464 5.18 9.79 -19.84
CA CYS A 464 4.79 9.34 -21.17
C CYS A 464 3.89 10.35 -21.89
N GLU A 465 4.25 10.71 -23.13
CA GLU A 465 3.48 11.63 -23.99
C GLU A 465 2.93 12.85 -23.22
N THR A 466 3.83 13.52 -22.51
CA THR A 466 3.50 14.53 -21.50
C THR A 466 2.48 15.56 -21.99
N ALA A 467 1.48 15.84 -21.15
CA ALA A 467 0.45 16.84 -21.38
C ALA A 467 -0.39 16.63 -22.66
N TRP A 468 -0.51 15.40 -23.15
CA TRP A 468 -1.35 15.12 -24.30
C TRP A 468 -2.81 15.54 -24.08
N HIS A 469 -3.43 16.08 -25.12
CA HIS A 469 -4.84 16.46 -25.13
C HIS A 469 -5.57 15.78 -26.28
N ASP A 470 -6.81 15.39 -26.02
CA ASP A 470 -7.73 14.91 -27.04
C ASP A 470 -8.68 16.04 -27.47
N VAL A 471 -9.06 16.04 -28.74
CA VAL A 471 -10.11 16.92 -29.26
C VAL A 471 -11.47 16.23 -29.07
N GLY A 472 -12.31 16.79 -28.21
CA GLY A 472 -13.65 16.30 -27.93
C GLY A 472 -14.60 16.46 -29.13
N GLN A 473 -15.77 15.81 -29.06
CA GLN A 473 -16.81 15.93 -30.09
C GLN A 473 -17.37 17.36 -30.22
N ASP A 474 -17.25 18.14 -29.16
CA ASP A 474 -17.54 19.57 -29.10
C ASP A 474 -16.45 20.44 -29.74
N GLY A 475 -15.38 19.83 -30.24
CA GLY A 475 -14.21 20.51 -30.79
C GLY A 475 -13.33 21.15 -29.72
N GLU A 476 -13.59 20.93 -28.43
CA GLU A 476 -12.72 21.41 -27.35
C GLU A 476 -11.52 20.48 -27.16
N CYS A 477 -10.33 21.06 -27.00
CA CYS A 477 -9.12 20.30 -26.72
C CYS A 477 -8.90 20.24 -25.21
N ARG A 478 -8.87 19.03 -24.63
CA ARG A 478 -8.76 18.83 -23.17
C ARG A 478 -7.72 17.74 -22.85
N PRO A 479 -7.06 17.77 -21.69
CA PRO A 479 -6.11 16.73 -21.32
C PRO A 479 -6.72 15.34 -21.46
N ALA A 480 -6.03 14.46 -22.16
CA ALA A 480 -6.52 13.12 -22.40
C ALA A 480 -6.67 12.36 -21.07
N PRO A 481 -7.74 11.59 -20.84
CA PRO A 481 -7.93 10.83 -19.60
C PRO A 481 -6.77 9.88 -19.29
N TRP A 482 -6.21 9.22 -20.31
CA TRP A 482 -5.03 8.35 -20.12
C TRP A 482 -3.77 9.14 -19.75
N ALA A 483 -3.56 10.34 -20.32
CA ALA A 483 -2.38 11.15 -20.03
C ALA A 483 -2.41 11.65 -18.58
N ARG A 484 -3.60 12.03 -18.10
CA ARG A 484 -3.83 12.37 -16.69
C ARG A 484 -3.58 11.17 -15.77
N ALA A 485 -4.11 9.99 -16.12
CA ALA A 485 -3.90 8.74 -15.37
C ALA A 485 -2.40 8.38 -15.25
N ILE A 486 -1.66 8.34 -16.36
CA ILE A 486 -0.23 8.03 -16.35
C ILE A 486 0.56 9.07 -15.54
N CYS A 487 0.22 10.35 -15.67
CA CYS A 487 0.85 11.39 -14.88
C CYS A 487 0.57 11.24 -13.38
N ALA A 488 -0.63 10.82 -12.98
CA ALA A 488 -0.97 10.58 -11.58
C ALA A 488 -0.08 9.52 -10.93
N HIS A 489 0.48 8.58 -11.71
CA HIS A 489 1.43 7.59 -11.19
C HIS A 489 2.73 8.22 -10.66
N ALA A 490 3.03 9.47 -11.02
CA ALA A 490 4.19 10.18 -10.49
C ALA A 490 4.09 10.35 -8.97
N LYS A 491 2.89 10.29 -8.39
CA LYS A 491 2.71 10.30 -6.94
C LYS A 491 3.38 9.12 -6.23
N SER A 492 3.49 7.97 -6.90
CA SER A 492 4.23 6.82 -6.34
C SER A 492 5.72 7.09 -6.15
N VAL A 493 6.29 8.12 -6.81
CA VAL A 493 7.67 8.58 -6.57
C VAL A 493 7.86 9.00 -5.11
N PHE A 494 6.88 9.67 -4.49
CA PHE A 494 6.96 10.11 -3.10
C PHE A 494 7.01 8.91 -2.14
N VAL A 495 6.21 7.87 -2.39
CA VAL A 495 6.21 6.63 -1.60
C VAL A 495 7.55 5.90 -1.71
N ILE A 496 8.07 5.74 -2.93
CA ILE A 496 9.35 5.05 -3.17
C ILE A 496 10.50 5.87 -2.54
N ALA A 497 10.46 7.19 -2.65
CA ALA A 497 11.43 8.09 -2.03
C ALA A 497 11.37 7.99 -0.50
N ALA A 498 10.19 8.00 0.12
CA ALA A 498 10.02 7.86 1.56
C ALA A 498 10.60 6.52 2.07
N ALA A 499 10.40 5.43 1.35
CA ALA A 499 11.02 4.14 1.65
C ALA A 499 12.56 4.19 1.53
N ALA A 500 13.09 4.88 0.51
CA ALA A 500 14.52 5.09 0.32
C ALA A 500 15.14 5.99 1.42
N GLU A 501 14.39 6.97 1.91
CA GLU A 501 14.80 7.82 3.04
C GLU A 501 14.82 7.02 4.33
N TRP A 502 13.76 6.25 4.60
CA TRP A 502 13.70 5.37 5.75
C TRP A 502 14.87 4.39 5.77
N GLN A 503 15.27 3.85 4.62
CA GLN A 503 16.45 2.98 4.49
C GLN A 503 17.72 3.61 5.10
N ARG A 504 17.86 4.94 5.10
CA ARG A 504 19.01 5.65 5.69
C ARG A 504 18.82 6.00 7.16
N GLN A 505 17.57 6.05 7.64
CA GLN A 505 17.18 6.53 8.97
C GLN A 505 16.83 5.40 9.95
N ARG A 506 16.96 4.14 9.53
CA ARG A 506 16.74 2.93 10.34
C ARG A 506 17.41 3.04 11.72
N ASP A 507 16.65 2.73 12.77
CA ASP A 507 17.05 2.93 14.17
C ASP A 507 16.98 1.65 15.02
N GLY A 508 16.78 0.48 14.39
CA GLY A 508 16.68 -0.80 15.09
C GLY A 508 15.32 -1.06 15.74
N ARG A 509 14.29 -0.23 15.47
CA ARG A 509 12.95 -0.35 16.04
C ARG A 509 11.89 -0.48 14.96
N ALA A 510 10.72 -1.00 15.35
CA ALA A 510 9.53 -0.94 14.51
C ALA A 510 8.72 0.32 14.81
N HIS A 511 8.19 0.94 13.76
CA HIS A 511 7.41 2.17 13.80
C HIS A 511 6.12 2.01 13.01
N VAL A 512 5.10 2.73 13.46
CA VAL A 512 3.84 2.88 12.76
C VAL A 512 3.46 4.36 12.73
N GLU A 513 3.09 4.84 11.56
CA GLU A 513 2.67 6.22 11.35
C GLU A 513 1.49 6.27 10.39
N ARG A 514 0.73 7.36 10.47
CA ARG A 514 -0.32 7.71 9.51
C ARG A 514 0.10 8.98 8.81
N LEU A 515 0.13 8.94 7.49
CA LEU A 515 0.64 10.01 6.65
C LEU A 515 0.08 9.81 5.25
N ASP A 516 -0.49 10.87 4.68
CA ASP A 516 -0.67 11.03 3.24
C ASP A 516 0.71 11.10 2.56
N VAL A 517 1.24 9.92 2.21
CA VAL A 517 2.63 9.77 1.75
C VAL A 517 2.77 9.99 0.25
N ASP A 518 1.66 9.93 -0.48
CA ASP A 518 1.61 10.10 -1.92
C ASP A 518 0.91 11.39 -2.38
N HIS A 519 0.42 12.20 -1.43
CA HIS A 519 -0.23 13.48 -1.66
C HIS A 519 -1.55 13.34 -2.43
N ASP A 520 -2.36 12.33 -2.10
CA ASP A 520 -3.70 12.14 -2.65
C ASP A 520 -4.84 12.65 -1.75
N GLY A 521 -4.52 13.06 -0.52
CA GLY A 521 -5.47 13.58 0.46
C GLY A 521 -6.04 12.52 1.41
N ALA A 522 -5.68 11.24 1.26
CA ALA A 522 -5.98 10.17 2.20
C ALA A 522 -4.74 9.80 3.03
N ASP A 523 -4.92 9.44 4.30
CA ASP A 523 -3.81 8.96 5.13
C ASP A 523 -3.57 7.46 4.90
N GLU A 524 -2.41 7.09 4.39
CA GLU A 524 -1.91 5.71 4.46
C GLU A 524 -1.52 5.33 5.90
N VAL A 525 -1.44 4.03 6.17
CA VAL A 525 -0.81 3.50 7.38
C VAL A 525 0.50 2.83 7.02
N ILE A 526 1.60 3.39 7.51
CA ILE A 526 2.95 2.90 7.22
C ILE A 526 3.45 2.06 8.40
N LEU A 527 3.83 0.81 8.15
CA LEU A 527 4.54 -0.05 9.09
C LEU A 527 5.98 -0.21 8.61
N LYS A 528 6.95 0.13 9.45
CA LYS A 528 8.37 0.12 9.04
C LYS A 528 9.29 -0.37 10.14
N ASN A 529 10.34 -1.09 9.77
CA ASN A 529 11.45 -1.52 10.64
C ASN A 529 12.78 -1.51 9.84
N ASP A 530 13.83 -2.15 10.33
CA ASP A 530 15.13 -2.19 9.67
C ASP A 530 15.16 -2.97 8.33
N HIS A 531 14.13 -3.76 8.07
CA HIS A 531 14.06 -4.69 6.95
C HIS A 531 12.91 -4.41 5.98
N LEU A 532 11.81 -3.82 6.46
CA LEU A 532 10.59 -3.63 5.69
C LEU A 532 10.09 -2.21 5.82
N TYR A 533 9.55 -1.70 4.72
CA TYR A 533 8.67 -0.53 4.69
C TYR A 533 7.39 -0.93 3.98
N ALA A 534 6.25 -0.81 4.65
CA ALA A 534 4.97 -1.33 4.21
C ALA A 534 3.91 -0.24 4.27
N VAL A 535 3.13 -0.12 3.19
CA VAL A 535 2.12 0.93 3.03
C VAL A 535 0.76 0.26 2.90
N LEU A 536 -0.11 0.49 3.88
CA LEU A 536 -1.50 0.05 3.85
C LEU A 536 -2.39 1.21 3.39
N ALA A 537 -3.39 0.90 2.56
CA ALA A 537 -4.41 1.86 2.12
C ALA A 537 -5.77 1.50 2.74
N PRO A 538 -6.16 2.14 3.88
CA PRO A 538 -7.44 1.87 4.53
C PRO A 538 -8.65 2.08 3.61
N ASP A 539 -8.67 3.18 2.84
CA ASP A 539 -9.81 3.54 1.98
C ASP A 539 -9.97 2.63 0.75
N HIS A 540 -9.05 1.69 0.54
CA HIS A 540 -9.03 0.79 -0.59
C HIS A 540 -8.82 -0.66 -0.17
N GLY A 541 -9.81 -1.23 0.50
CA GLY A 541 -9.79 -2.64 0.92
C GLY A 541 -8.92 -2.90 2.14
N GLY A 542 -8.39 -1.87 2.83
CA GLY A 542 -7.49 -2.06 3.97
C GLY A 542 -6.29 -2.96 3.62
N ARG A 543 -5.80 -2.85 2.39
CA ARG A 543 -4.83 -3.77 1.79
C ARG A 543 -3.42 -3.19 1.82
N LEU A 544 -2.42 -4.06 1.69
CA LEU A 544 -1.02 -3.68 1.58
C LEU A 544 -0.69 -3.35 0.12
N VAL A 545 -0.48 -2.08 -0.19
CA VAL A 545 -0.37 -1.60 -1.57
C VAL A 545 1.08 -1.57 -2.04
N TYR A 546 1.99 -1.27 -1.13
CA TYR A 546 3.43 -1.33 -1.36
C TYR A 546 4.15 -2.06 -0.21
N LEU A 547 5.10 -2.92 -0.58
CA LEU A 547 6.05 -3.52 0.35
C LEU A 547 7.46 -3.40 -0.23
N PHE A 548 8.37 -2.84 0.56
CA PHE A 548 9.76 -2.69 0.20
C PHE A 548 10.65 -3.57 1.09
N ASP A 549 11.52 -4.37 0.47
CA ASP A 549 12.61 -5.12 1.13
C ASP A 549 13.84 -4.21 1.24
N LEU A 550 14.21 -3.85 2.47
CA LEU A 550 15.31 -2.96 2.77
C LEU A 550 16.56 -3.76 3.13
N THR A 551 17.49 -3.86 2.19
CA THR A 551 18.77 -4.56 2.42
C THR A 551 19.92 -3.59 2.62
N ALA A 552 21.11 -4.12 2.93
CA ALA A 552 22.34 -3.34 2.98
C ALA A 552 22.84 -2.94 1.58
N GLU A 553 22.55 -3.77 0.56
CA GLU A 553 22.95 -3.56 -0.84
C GLU A 553 22.03 -2.59 -1.59
N GLY A 554 20.90 -2.20 -0.98
CA GLY A 554 19.85 -1.39 -1.63
C GLY A 554 18.45 -1.86 -1.22
N GLY A 555 17.44 -1.01 -1.43
CA GLY A 555 16.04 -1.40 -1.23
C GLY A 555 15.40 -1.86 -2.53
N ARG A 556 14.35 -2.68 -2.43
CA ARG A 556 13.64 -3.27 -3.58
C ARG A 556 12.13 -3.25 -3.32
N LEU A 557 11.33 -2.92 -4.33
CA LEU A 557 9.88 -3.10 -4.26
C LEU A 557 9.54 -4.58 -4.49
N VAL A 558 8.77 -5.19 -3.60
CA VAL A 558 8.40 -6.63 -3.65
C VAL A 558 6.89 -6.90 -3.71
N VAL A 559 6.07 -5.88 -3.41
CA VAL A 559 4.62 -5.83 -3.67
C VAL A 559 4.31 -4.45 -4.21
N GLY A 560 3.59 -4.38 -5.33
CA GLY A 560 3.23 -3.14 -6.00
C GLY A 560 3.65 -3.14 -7.48
N ASN A 561 2.90 -2.42 -8.30
CA ASN A 561 3.05 -2.36 -9.76
C ASN A 561 2.95 -0.90 -10.27
N PRO A 562 3.68 0.07 -9.70
CA PRO A 562 3.34 1.49 -9.81
C PRO A 562 3.39 2.08 -11.23
N ALA A 563 4.03 1.41 -12.19
CA ALA A 563 4.19 1.92 -13.56
C ALA A 563 3.21 1.30 -14.56
N ASP A 564 2.48 0.24 -14.20
CA ASP A 564 1.64 -0.50 -15.15
C ASP A 564 0.49 0.37 -15.69
N ASP A 565 0.10 0.14 -16.95
CA ASP A 565 -0.93 0.96 -17.59
C ASP A 565 -2.25 0.96 -16.81
N TRP A 566 -2.81 2.16 -16.66
CA TRP A 566 -3.95 2.46 -15.82
C TRP A 566 -5.04 3.10 -16.68
N ASN A 567 -6.08 2.31 -16.97
CA ASN A 567 -7.08 2.61 -17.98
C ASN A 567 -8.01 3.77 -17.57
N TRP A 568 -7.60 5.00 -17.87
CA TRP A 568 -8.37 6.24 -17.69
C TRP A 568 -8.82 6.53 -16.25
N GLN A 569 -8.17 5.92 -15.26
CA GLN A 569 -8.43 6.23 -13.86
C GLN A 569 -7.40 7.27 -13.44
N GLU A 570 -7.87 8.50 -13.29
CA GLU A 570 -7.05 9.68 -13.02
C GLU A 570 -6.73 9.86 -11.53
N GLU A 571 -7.52 9.21 -10.68
CA GLU A 571 -7.40 9.27 -9.22
C GLU A 571 -6.45 8.19 -8.75
N GLN A 572 -5.49 8.58 -7.90
CA GLN A 572 -4.64 7.62 -7.22
C GLN A 572 -5.50 6.66 -6.38
N ASN A 573 -5.02 5.42 -6.26
CA ASN A 573 -5.67 4.38 -5.48
C ASN A 573 -7.05 3.93 -5.98
N ARG A 574 -7.55 4.45 -7.11
CA ARG A 574 -8.66 3.80 -7.81
C ARG A 574 -8.14 2.58 -8.54
N TYR A 575 -8.11 1.44 -7.86
CA TYR A 575 -7.50 0.25 -8.41
C TYR A 575 -8.20 -0.28 -9.65
N MET A 576 -7.37 -0.57 -10.64
CA MET A 576 -7.79 -1.12 -11.92
C MET A 576 -8.03 -2.62 -11.80
N GLU A 577 -9.28 -3.04 -11.98
CA GLU A 577 -9.69 -4.44 -11.89
C GLU A 577 -9.72 -5.14 -13.27
N ILE A 578 -9.84 -4.36 -14.35
CA ILE A 578 -9.95 -4.90 -15.71
C ILE A 578 -9.01 -4.15 -16.69
N PRO A 579 -7.92 -4.81 -17.12
CA PRO A 579 -7.25 -5.93 -16.44
C PRO A 579 -6.79 -5.56 -15.02
N SER A 580 -6.76 -6.54 -14.11
CA SER A 580 -6.24 -6.34 -12.76
C SER A 580 -4.73 -6.14 -12.82
N ASN A 581 -4.27 -4.88 -12.70
CA ASN A 581 -2.86 -4.51 -12.82
C ASN A 581 -2.24 -4.06 -11.49
N HIS A 582 -3.04 -3.55 -10.54
CA HIS A 582 -2.55 -2.98 -9.27
C HIS A 582 -3.18 -3.59 -8.00
N PRO A 583 -3.38 -4.91 -7.89
CA PRO A 583 -4.20 -5.46 -6.80
C PRO A 583 -3.55 -5.41 -5.40
N GLY A 584 -2.24 -5.19 -5.29
CA GLY A 584 -1.52 -5.20 -4.00
C GLY A 584 -1.57 -6.56 -3.29
N ALA A 585 -1.40 -6.57 -1.98
CA ALA A 585 -1.46 -7.75 -1.13
C ALA A 585 -2.57 -7.66 -0.09
N PHE A 586 -3.15 -8.82 0.25
CA PHE A 586 -4.29 -8.91 1.17
C PHE A 586 -5.55 -8.21 0.65
N ALA A 587 -5.74 -8.27 -0.67
CA ALA A 587 -6.95 -7.82 -1.34
C ALA A 587 -8.08 -8.83 -1.10
N ASP A 588 -9.19 -8.36 -0.54
CA ASP A 588 -10.34 -9.21 -0.21
C ASP A 588 -11.16 -9.45 -1.48
N ALA A 589 -11.23 -10.69 -1.95
CA ALA A 589 -11.82 -11.00 -3.24
C ALA A 589 -13.32 -10.63 -3.28
N GLY A 590 -13.72 -9.79 -4.23
CA GLY A 590 -15.08 -9.23 -4.37
C GLY A 590 -15.35 -8.00 -3.50
N HIS A 591 -14.39 -7.59 -2.67
CA HIS A 591 -14.46 -6.48 -1.72
C HIS A 591 -13.17 -5.64 -1.77
N GLU A 592 -12.48 -5.64 -2.90
CA GLU A 592 -11.14 -5.07 -3.06
C GLU A 592 -11.11 -3.56 -2.80
N LYS A 593 -12.26 -2.89 -2.92
CA LYS A 593 -12.43 -1.45 -2.80
C LYS A 593 -13.21 -1.03 -1.56
N ASP A 594 -13.67 -1.97 -0.75
CA ASP A 594 -14.44 -1.63 0.45
C ASP A 594 -13.55 -0.87 1.44
N PRO A 595 -13.99 0.28 1.98
CA PRO A 595 -13.18 1.07 2.89
C PRO A 595 -13.03 0.38 4.26
N TYR A 596 -11.86 0.53 4.84
CA TYR A 596 -11.55 0.16 6.22
C TYR A 596 -11.18 1.42 7.01
N ARG A 597 -11.50 1.43 8.30
CA ARG A 597 -11.06 2.45 9.26
C ARG A 597 -9.95 1.92 10.15
N VAL A 598 -8.99 2.78 10.47
CA VAL A 598 -7.95 2.47 11.47
C VAL A 598 -8.56 2.48 12.86
N LEU A 599 -8.78 1.29 13.43
CA LEU A 599 -9.31 1.10 14.78
C LEU A 599 -8.27 1.43 15.84
N ALA A 600 -7.03 0.97 15.61
CA ALA A 600 -5.89 1.22 16.48
C ALA A 600 -4.57 1.04 15.71
N ALA A 601 -3.57 1.85 16.03
CA ALA A 601 -2.21 1.71 15.55
C ALA A 601 -1.27 2.09 16.71
N PHE A 602 -0.41 1.17 17.15
CA PHE A 602 0.48 1.43 18.28
C PHE A 602 1.76 0.60 18.22
N THR A 603 2.80 1.14 18.86
CA THR A 603 4.08 0.46 19.09
C THR A 603 4.05 -0.25 20.44
N ARG A 604 4.52 -1.50 20.47
CA ARG A 604 4.72 -2.30 21.69
C ARG A 604 6.20 -2.67 21.85
N GLU A 605 6.57 -3.15 23.02
CA GLU A 605 7.90 -3.73 23.25
C GLU A 605 8.09 -4.93 22.31
N GLY A 606 8.92 -4.75 21.27
CA GLY A 606 9.22 -5.78 20.26
C GLY A 606 8.57 -5.62 18.88
N GLY A 607 7.69 -4.64 18.62
CA GLY A 607 7.06 -4.49 17.31
C GLY A 607 5.94 -3.44 17.23
N VAL A 608 5.24 -3.43 16.09
CA VAL A 608 4.05 -2.59 15.85
C VAL A 608 2.85 -3.44 15.45
N GLU A 609 1.66 -2.93 15.75
CA GLU A 609 0.38 -3.53 15.39
C GLU A 609 -0.57 -2.46 14.85
N VAL A 610 -1.28 -2.81 13.77
CA VAL A 610 -2.34 -2.00 13.16
C VAL A 610 -3.60 -2.84 13.06
N GLN A 611 -4.72 -2.29 13.52
CA GLN A 611 -6.04 -2.89 13.47
C GLN A 611 -6.92 -2.06 12.55
N LEU A 612 -7.40 -2.68 11.48
CA LEU A 612 -8.31 -2.09 10.51
C LEU A 612 -9.68 -2.77 10.63
N VAL A 613 -10.75 -1.98 10.77
CA VAL A 613 -12.13 -2.48 10.79
C VAL A 613 -12.83 -2.09 9.50
N HIS A 614 -13.48 -3.05 8.87
CA HIS A 614 -14.24 -2.84 7.64
C HIS A 614 -15.43 -1.91 7.91
N HIS A 615 -15.59 -0.90 7.04
CA HIS A 615 -16.49 0.23 7.24
C HIS A 615 -17.39 0.47 6.00
N GLU A 616 -17.99 -0.60 5.46
CA GLU A 616 -19.06 -0.49 4.46
C GLU A 616 -20.34 -1.17 5.00
N PRO A 617 -21.37 -0.42 5.42
CA PRO A 617 -22.52 -0.96 6.17
C PRO A 617 -23.33 -2.05 5.46
N GLU A 618 -23.41 -1.99 4.12
CA GLU A 618 -24.18 -2.95 3.32
C GLU A 618 -23.37 -4.17 2.89
N SER A 619 -22.06 -4.17 3.11
CA SER A 619 -21.18 -5.26 2.69
C SER A 619 -21.21 -6.41 3.70
N PRO A 620 -21.13 -7.67 3.22
CA PRO A 620 -21.08 -8.85 4.09
C PRO A 620 -19.86 -8.88 5.01
N LEU A 621 -18.86 -8.02 4.75
CA LEU A 621 -17.69 -7.84 5.59
C LEU A 621 -17.87 -6.76 6.67
N ALA A 622 -19.03 -6.10 6.79
CA ALA A 622 -19.26 -5.06 7.79
C ALA A 622 -18.81 -5.50 9.21
N GLY A 623 -17.83 -4.80 9.78
CA GLY A 623 -17.23 -5.12 11.07
C GLY A 623 -16.12 -6.18 11.05
N ALA A 624 -15.70 -6.67 9.87
CA ALA A 624 -14.53 -7.52 9.73
C ALA A 624 -13.26 -6.80 10.19
N LEU A 625 -12.37 -7.51 10.87
CA LEU A 625 -11.13 -6.98 11.42
C LEU A 625 -9.93 -7.56 10.66
N LYS A 626 -9.03 -6.70 10.19
CA LYS A 626 -7.67 -7.05 9.77
C LYS A 626 -6.68 -6.54 10.80
N VAL A 627 -5.79 -7.41 11.26
CA VAL A 627 -4.75 -7.04 12.24
C VAL A 627 -3.37 -7.32 11.65
N PHE A 628 -2.66 -6.27 11.28
CA PHE A 628 -1.30 -6.33 10.75
C PHE A 628 -0.28 -6.19 11.88
N ARG A 629 0.76 -7.02 11.85
CA ARG A 629 1.85 -7.00 12.83
C ARG A 629 3.21 -7.05 12.14
N LEU A 630 4.12 -6.23 12.64
CA LEU A 630 5.52 -6.19 12.22
C LEU A 630 6.42 -6.13 13.45
N ALA A 631 7.17 -7.19 13.71
CA ALA A 631 8.16 -7.19 14.80
C ALA A 631 9.42 -6.40 14.41
N ALA A 632 10.15 -5.88 15.39
CA ALA A 632 11.32 -5.01 15.19
C ALA A 632 12.41 -5.62 14.29
N ASP A 633 12.64 -6.94 14.39
CA ASP A 633 13.66 -7.69 13.65
C ASP A 633 13.07 -8.58 12.53
N ALA A 634 11.77 -8.49 12.27
CA ALA A 634 11.11 -9.37 11.32
C ALA A 634 11.31 -8.92 9.86
N ARG A 635 11.54 -9.90 8.98
CA ARG A 635 11.49 -9.77 7.51
C ARG A 635 10.14 -10.21 6.95
N ARG A 636 9.08 -10.09 7.73
CA ARG A 636 7.71 -10.46 7.34
C ARG A 636 6.67 -9.62 8.07
N ILE A 637 5.50 -9.53 7.45
CA ILE A 637 4.28 -8.98 8.03
C ILE A 637 3.32 -10.13 8.24
N ASP A 638 2.78 -10.22 9.45
CA ASP A 638 1.75 -11.18 9.82
C ASP A 638 0.39 -10.45 9.84
N VAL A 639 -0.62 -11.01 9.17
CA VAL A 639 -1.98 -10.49 9.18
C VAL A 639 -2.95 -11.54 9.74
N SER A 640 -3.79 -11.13 10.70
CA SER A 640 -4.92 -11.92 11.19
C SER A 640 -6.23 -11.31 10.68
N TYR A 641 -7.18 -12.16 10.31
CA TYR A 641 -8.53 -11.82 9.94
C TYR A 641 -9.51 -12.30 11.00
N VAL A 642 -10.51 -11.48 11.32
CA VAL A 642 -11.72 -11.89 12.06
C VAL A 642 -12.94 -11.40 11.29
N LEU A 643 -13.70 -12.32 10.73
CA LEU A 643 -14.87 -12.06 9.91
C LEU A 643 -16.15 -12.03 10.76
N PRO A 644 -17.16 -11.22 10.39
CA PRO A 644 -18.42 -11.12 11.13
C PRO A 644 -19.26 -12.41 11.08
N ARG A 645 -19.06 -13.26 10.07
CA ARG A 645 -19.65 -14.60 9.96
C ARG A 645 -18.63 -15.55 9.33
N ALA A 646 -18.76 -16.85 9.62
CA ALA A 646 -17.95 -17.85 8.94
C ALA A 646 -18.38 -17.90 7.46
N PRO A 647 -17.45 -17.69 6.51
CA PRO A 647 -17.77 -17.71 5.09
C PRO A 647 -17.83 -19.16 4.59
N GLU A 648 -18.67 -19.44 3.61
CA GLU A 648 -18.54 -20.67 2.81
C GLU A 648 -17.21 -20.68 2.04
N ARG A 649 -16.80 -19.49 1.57
CA ARG A 649 -15.55 -19.25 0.87
C ARG A 649 -15.18 -17.77 0.95
N PHE A 650 -13.99 -17.44 1.43
CA PHE A 650 -13.46 -16.07 1.41
C PHE A 650 -12.07 -16.03 0.79
N GLY A 651 -11.93 -15.38 -0.37
CA GLY A 651 -10.67 -15.30 -1.10
C GLY A 651 -9.83 -14.10 -0.68
N VAL A 652 -8.52 -14.29 -0.54
CA VAL A 652 -7.53 -13.23 -0.33
C VAL A 652 -6.50 -13.28 -1.45
N GLY A 653 -6.44 -12.22 -2.24
CA GLY A 653 -5.48 -12.02 -3.32
C GLY A 653 -4.16 -11.41 -2.82
N VAL A 654 -3.05 -11.88 -3.38
CA VAL A 654 -1.72 -11.31 -3.12
C VAL A 654 -0.92 -11.22 -4.41
N ALA A 655 -0.64 -10.00 -4.88
CA ALA A 655 0.29 -9.74 -5.97
C ALA A 655 1.71 -9.53 -5.43
N LEU A 656 2.64 -10.27 -6.01
CA LEU A 656 4.05 -10.24 -5.68
C LEU A 656 4.85 -9.78 -6.89
N SER A 657 5.74 -8.82 -6.68
CA SER A 657 6.60 -8.25 -7.72
C SER A 657 8.05 -8.30 -7.23
N PRO A 658 8.70 -9.48 -7.16
CA PRO A 658 10.03 -9.63 -6.56
C PRO A 658 11.06 -8.74 -7.27
N ASP A 659 11.43 -7.62 -6.65
CA ASP A 659 12.27 -6.56 -7.24
C ASP A 659 11.71 -6.02 -8.56
N TYR A 660 10.68 -5.18 -8.44
CA TYR A 660 9.97 -4.58 -9.56
C TYR A 660 10.88 -3.88 -10.58
N LEU A 661 11.95 -3.19 -10.14
CA LEU A 661 12.91 -2.57 -11.05
C LEU A 661 13.59 -3.61 -11.95
N SER A 662 14.03 -4.73 -11.35
CA SER A 662 14.58 -5.85 -12.11
C SER A 662 13.55 -6.50 -13.04
N LEU A 663 12.26 -6.51 -12.67
CA LEU A 663 11.19 -7.07 -13.51
C LEU A 663 10.92 -6.21 -14.76
N LEU A 664 10.88 -4.88 -14.64
CA LEU A 664 10.79 -3.96 -15.78
C LEU A 664 11.98 -4.16 -16.72
N HIS A 665 13.17 -4.25 -16.14
CA HIS A 665 14.43 -4.39 -16.85
C HIS A 665 14.62 -5.74 -17.56
N GLU A 666 14.36 -6.87 -16.88
CA GLU A 666 14.69 -8.22 -17.37
C GLU A 666 13.46 -8.99 -17.90
N GLY A 667 12.26 -8.50 -17.67
CA GLY A 667 11.02 -9.24 -17.90
C GLY A 667 10.84 -10.43 -16.93
N GLY A 668 9.89 -11.31 -17.24
CA GLY A 668 9.57 -12.47 -16.39
C GLY A 668 10.57 -13.62 -16.46
N ARG A 669 11.61 -13.54 -17.30
CA ARG A 669 12.52 -14.66 -17.61
C ARG A 669 13.36 -15.12 -16.42
N ALA A 670 13.71 -14.21 -15.51
CA ALA A 670 14.52 -14.52 -14.33
C ALA A 670 13.70 -15.04 -13.14
N LEU A 671 12.36 -14.89 -13.19
CA LEU A 671 11.48 -15.33 -12.11
C LEU A 671 11.44 -16.85 -12.00
N ARG A 672 11.48 -17.33 -10.76
CA ARG A 672 11.37 -18.75 -10.40
C ARG A 672 10.33 -18.90 -9.29
N PRO A 673 9.31 -19.75 -9.45
CA PRO A 673 8.36 -20.01 -8.39
C PRO A 673 9.05 -20.69 -7.21
N MET A 674 8.58 -20.38 -6.01
CA MET A 674 9.00 -20.98 -4.75
C MET A 674 7.79 -21.68 -4.13
N LYS A 675 7.97 -22.94 -3.73
CA LYS A 675 6.95 -23.70 -3.02
C LYS A 675 7.60 -24.64 -2.02
N ARG A 676 7.22 -24.53 -0.75
CA ARG A 676 7.65 -25.43 0.33
C ARG A 676 6.58 -25.51 1.40
N ASN A 677 6.05 -26.70 1.68
CA ASN A 677 4.95 -26.90 2.64
C ASN A 677 3.77 -25.96 2.34
N ALA A 678 3.37 -25.15 3.33
CA ALA A 678 2.30 -24.16 3.25
C ALA A 678 2.75 -22.78 2.71
N THR A 679 3.99 -22.65 2.24
CA THR A 679 4.56 -21.42 1.69
C THR A 679 4.62 -21.45 0.16
N ARG A 680 4.19 -20.36 -0.48
CA ARG A 680 4.28 -20.13 -1.93
C ARG A 680 4.83 -18.72 -2.21
N GLY A 681 5.54 -18.53 -3.30
CA GLY A 681 6.10 -17.22 -3.66
C GLY A 681 6.92 -17.26 -4.94
N TRP A 682 7.71 -16.23 -5.17
CA TRP A 682 8.65 -16.15 -6.29
C TRP A 682 9.97 -15.53 -5.85
N ARG A 683 11.02 -15.88 -6.60
CA ARG A 683 12.33 -15.25 -6.52
C ARG A 683 12.88 -14.93 -7.89
N ASN A 684 13.72 -13.93 -7.97
CA ASN A 684 14.67 -13.74 -9.06
C ASN A 684 16.09 -13.79 -8.48
N ARG A 685 17.06 -13.14 -9.13
CA ARG A 685 18.45 -13.11 -8.66
C ARG A 685 18.67 -12.23 -7.44
N THR A 686 17.83 -11.21 -7.26
CA THR A 686 18.04 -10.14 -6.28
C THR A 686 17.10 -10.28 -5.09
N ALA A 687 15.85 -10.70 -5.29
CA ALA A 687 14.82 -10.77 -4.26
C ALA A 687 14.09 -12.11 -4.25
N SER A 688 13.58 -12.46 -3.06
CA SER A 688 12.60 -13.52 -2.87
C SER A 688 11.49 -13.03 -1.97
N VAL A 689 10.24 -13.23 -2.37
CA VAL A 689 9.05 -12.85 -1.60
C VAL A 689 8.06 -14.00 -1.62
N TRP A 690 7.42 -14.24 -0.49
CA TRP A 690 6.60 -15.41 -0.26
C TRP A 690 5.45 -15.12 0.69
N VAL A 691 4.37 -15.87 0.53
CA VAL A 691 3.24 -15.93 1.45
C VAL A 691 3.21 -17.31 2.10
N HIS A 692 3.00 -17.33 3.41
CA HIS A 692 2.89 -18.53 4.22
C HIS A 692 1.52 -18.60 4.88
N ILE A 693 0.91 -19.78 4.85
CA ILE A 693 -0.26 -20.11 5.67
C ILE A 693 0.26 -20.77 6.96
N PRO A 694 0.11 -20.14 8.14
CA PRO A 694 0.48 -20.73 9.41
C PRO A 694 -0.16 -22.12 9.65
N PRO A 695 0.47 -23.02 10.42
CA PRO A 695 -0.08 -24.34 10.65
C PRO A 695 -1.36 -24.32 11.49
N GLY A 696 -2.43 -24.95 10.98
CA GLY A 696 -3.72 -25.07 11.69
C GLY A 696 -4.77 -24.04 11.26
N GLU A 697 -4.40 -23.12 10.38
CA GLU A 697 -5.34 -22.14 9.80
C GLU A 697 -6.37 -22.83 8.90
N PRO A 698 -7.66 -22.41 8.93
CA PRO A 698 -8.70 -22.92 8.04
C PRO A 698 -8.61 -22.29 6.64
N VAL A 699 -7.40 -22.30 6.07
CA VAL A 699 -7.05 -21.64 4.82
C VAL A 699 -6.39 -22.61 3.88
N MET A 700 -6.82 -22.59 2.62
CA MET A 700 -6.24 -23.37 1.55
C MET A 700 -5.76 -22.47 0.43
N TRP A 701 -4.76 -22.94 -0.30
CA TRP A 701 -4.35 -22.29 -1.53
C TRP A 701 -5.34 -22.54 -2.66
N ASP A 702 -5.67 -21.49 -3.39
CA ASP A 702 -6.58 -21.49 -4.52
C ASP A 702 -5.89 -20.96 -5.78
N ARG A 703 -6.54 -21.09 -6.94
CA ARG A 703 -6.06 -20.49 -8.19
C ARG A 703 -6.59 -19.06 -8.31
N PRO A 704 -5.72 -18.07 -8.57
CA PRO A 704 -6.20 -16.75 -8.96
C PRO A 704 -6.87 -16.80 -10.33
N GLU A 705 -7.73 -15.83 -10.63
CA GLU A 705 -8.42 -15.75 -11.93
C GLU A 705 -7.43 -15.60 -13.08
N ARG A 706 -6.36 -14.83 -12.84
CA ARG A 706 -5.21 -14.71 -13.72
C ARG A 706 -3.94 -15.01 -12.92
N PRO A 707 -2.94 -15.66 -13.53
CA PRO A 707 -1.69 -16.02 -12.86
C PRO A 707 -0.73 -14.84 -12.66
N ALA A 708 -0.94 -13.75 -13.38
CA ALA A 708 -0.12 -12.53 -13.35
C ALA A 708 -1.03 -11.30 -13.49
N CYS A 709 -0.54 -10.15 -13.00
CA CYS A 709 -1.15 -8.83 -13.05
C CYS A 709 -0.06 -7.82 -13.38
N GLY A 710 -0.19 -7.06 -14.47
CA GLY A 710 0.89 -6.18 -14.91
C GLY A 710 2.26 -6.89 -14.95
N HIS A 711 3.27 -6.28 -14.33
CA HIS A 711 4.60 -6.86 -14.08
C HIS A 711 4.72 -7.58 -12.72
N GLY A 712 3.67 -8.29 -12.30
CA GLY A 712 3.59 -9.02 -11.03
C GLY A 712 2.93 -10.40 -11.14
N MET A 713 3.09 -11.22 -10.10
CA MET A 713 2.58 -12.59 -9.99
C MET A 713 1.49 -12.70 -8.92
N LEU A 714 0.39 -13.40 -9.22
CA LEU A 714 -0.74 -13.51 -8.31
C LEU A 714 -0.76 -14.83 -7.53
N LEU A 715 -1.06 -14.74 -6.24
CA LEU A 715 -1.50 -15.83 -5.38
C LEU A 715 -2.92 -15.56 -4.90
N ARG A 716 -3.66 -16.65 -4.66
CA ARG A 716 -4.95 -16.61 -3.97
C ARG A 716 -4.94 -17.62 -2.85
N ALA A 717 -5.24 -17.16 -1.63
CA ALA A 717 -5.59 -18.02 -0.51
C ALA A 717 -7.10 -17.95 -0.29
N THR A 718 -7.71 -19.04 0.18
CA THR A 718 -9.15 -19.11 0.46
C THR A 718 -9.35 -19.61 1.87
N ALA A 719 -10.02 -18.81 2.68
CA ALA A 719 -10.41 -19.13 4.03
C ALA A 719 -11.83 -19.70 4.10
N TYR A 720 -12.02 -20.62 5.05
CA TYR A 720 -13.30 -21.26 5.37
C TYR A 720 -13.71 -21.03 6.83
N GLY A 721 -12.82 -20.48 7.64
CA GLY A 721 -13.07 -20.15 9.04
C GLY A 721 -13.42 -18.68 9.23
N ARG A 722 -14.07 -18.40 10.35
CA ARG A 722 -14.38 -17.03 10.79
C ARG A 722 -13.13 -16.24 11.17
N SER A 723 -12.09 -16.91 11.63
CA SER A 723 -10.78 -16.31 11.89
C SER A 723 -9.69 -17.09 11.15
N PHE A 724 -8.69 -16.37 10.66
CA PHE A 724 -7.51 -16.98 10.05
C PHE A 724 -6.32 -16.02 9.96
N GLY A 725 -5.12 -16.57 9.85
CA GLY A 725 -3.86 -15.83 9.67
C GLY A 725 -3.16 -16.10 8.33
N LEU A 726 -2.40 -15.11 7.86
CA LEU A 726 -1.47 -15.21 6.74
C LEU A 726 -0.18 -14.45 7.06
N SER A 727 0.95 -14.89 6.52
CA SER A 727 2.22 -14.15 6.63
C SER A 727 2.76 -13.84 5.24
N LEU A 728 3.21 -12.60 5.01
CA LEU A 728 3.92 -12.18 3.81
C LEU A 728 5.35 -11.80 4.20
N GLY A 729 6.36 -12.48 3.62
CA GLY A 729 7.75 -12.26 3.99
C GLY A 729 8.70 -12.21 2.80
N VAL A 730 9.90 -11.71 3.08
CA VAL A 730 11.00 -11.57 2.11
C VAL A 730 12.21 -12.40 2.55
N GLY A 731 13.08 -12.73 1.60
CA GLY A 731 14.26 -13.56 1.86
C GLY A 731 13.92 -15.03 2.11
N ALA A 732 14.61 -15.66 3.06
CA ALA A 732 14.48 -17.08 3.36
C ALA A 732 13.05 -17.46 3.80
N MET A 733 12.53 -18.56 3.25
CA MET A 733 11.25 -19.14 3.69
C MET A 733 11.33 -19.64 5.14
N PRO A 734 10.23 -19.57 5.91
CA PRO A 734 10.23 -19.94 7.32
C PRO A 734 10.60 -21.41 7.54
N SER A 735 11.41 -21.67 8.58
CA SER A 735 11.77 -23.02 8.99
C SER A 735 10.63 -23.69 9.78
N ARG A 736 10.72 -25.02 9.99
CA ARG A 736 9.75 -25.74 10.85
C ARG A 736 9.71 -25.20 12.28
N ARG A 737 10.82 -24.64 12.80
CA ARG A 737 10.88 -24.06 14.15
C ARG A 737 10.22 -22.67 14.21
N ASP A 738 10.37 -21.86 13.15
CA ASP A 738 9.76 -20.52 13.08
C ASP A 738 8.22 -20.59 13.06
N ALA A 739 7.66 -21.59 12.37
CA ALA A 739 6.23 -21.85 12.33
C ALA A 739 5.64 -22.28 13.69
N ALA A 740 6.46 -22.79 14.62
CA ALA A 740 6.02 -23.17 15.96
C ALA A 740 6.04 -21.99 16.95
N ARG A 741 6.96 -21.03 16.77
CA ARG A 741 7.08 -19.83 17.64
C ARG A 741 5.96 -18.81 17.40
N ALA A 742 5.41 -18.73 16.18
CA ALA A 742 4.27 -17.87 15.83
C ALA A 742 2.96 -18.21 16.57
N ARG A 743 2.88 -19.35 17.29
CA ARG A 743 1.66 -19.85 17.95
C ARG A 743 1.19 -19.10 19.21
N ARG A 744 2.02 -18.23 19.82
CA ARG A 744 1.79 -17.80 21.23
C ARG A 744 1.15 -16.42 21.45
N GLU A 745 1.13 -15.55 20.44
CA GLU A 745 0.70 -14.14 20.59
C GLU A 745 -0.55 -13.71 19.78
N PRO A 746 -0.81 -14.25 18.56
CA PRO A 746 -1.99 -13.89 17.75
C PRO A 746 -3.33 -14.20 18.40
N ARG A 747 -3.37 -15.26 19.22
CA ARG A 747 -4.58 -15.81 19.85
C ARG A 747 -5.32 -14.82 20.77
N ARG A 748 -4.61 -13.87 21.40
CA ARG A 748 -5.22 -12.97 22.41
C ARG A 748 -6.23 -11.98 21.81
N ILE A 749 -6.02 -11.49 20.59
CA ILE A 749 -6.93 -10.52 19.94
C ILE A 749 -8.04 -11.23 19.16
N GLU A 750 -7.72 -12.37 18.54
CA GLU A 750 -8.74 -13.26 17.98
C GLU A 750 -9.74 -13.68 19.05
N ALA A 751 -9.26 -14.01 20.26
CA ALA A 751 -10.10 -14.31 21.41
C ALA A 751 -10.94 -13.10 21.90
N ILE A 752 -10.42 -11.87 21.78
CA ILE A 752 -11.19 -10.65 22.10
C ILE A 752 -12.29 -10.41 21.08
N GLY A 753 -11.96 -10.48 19.78
CA GLY A 753 -12.95 -10.37 18.71
C GLY A 753 -14.01 -11.47 18.81
N GLU A 754 -13.60 -12.70 19.08
CA GLU A 754 -14.51 -13.82 19.34
C GLU A 754 -15.42 -13.57 20.55
N ALA A 755 -14.86 -13.10 21.66
CA ALA A 755 -15.63 -12.78 22.85
C ALA A 755 -16.64 -11.66 22.56
N LEU A 756 -16.25 -10.58 21.87
CA LEU A 756 -17.14 -9.45 21.56
C LEU A 756 -18.29 -9.83 20.63
N MET A 757 -18.05 -10.70 19.64
CA MET A 757 -19.09 -11.14 18.71
C MET A 757 -20.17 -12.01 19.36
N ALA A 758 -19.89 -12.57 20.54
CA ALA A 758 -20.90 -13.27 21.31
C ALA A 758 -21.92 -12.31 21.95
N TYR A 759 -21.68 -10.99 21.94
CA TYR A 759 -22.58 -9.98 22.47
C TYR A 759 -23.21 -9.16 21.33
N ASP A 760 -24.51 -8.87 21.44
CA ASP A 760 -25.22 -8.01 20.49
C ASP A 760 -24.98 -6.52 20.82
N LEU A 761 -23.76 -6.04 20.54
CA LEU A 761 -23.33 -4.67 20.84
C LEU A 761 -23.52 -3.70 19.66
N GLY A 762 -24.00 -4.16 18.50
CA GLY A 762 -24.05 -3.36 17.28
C GLY A 762 -22.72 -3.28 16.52
N LEU A 763 -22.58 -2.29 15.64
CA LEU A 763 -21.38 -2.05 14.82
C LEU A 763 -20.27 -1.45 15.68
N TRP A 764 -19.07 -2.04 15.63
CA TRP A 764 -17.94 -1.62 16.44
C TRP A 764 -17.23 -0.42 15.80
N GLU A 765 -16.98 0.60 16.61
CA GLU A 765 -16.31 1.83 16.18
C GLU A 765 -14.89 1.94 16.74
N SER A 766 -14.65 1.48 17.98
CA SER A 766 -13.31 1.46 18.59
C SER A 766 -13.19 0.39 19.67
N VAL A 767 -12.00 -0.20 19.83
CA VAL A 767 -11.62 -1.08 20.94
C VAL A 767 -10.33 -0.55 21.55
N ARG A 768 -10.39 -0.08 22.80
CA ARG A 768 -9.23 0.54 23.47
C ARG A 768 -8.90 -0.18 24.77
N PRO A 769 -7.64 -0.57 25.02
CA PRO A 769 -7.26 -1.13 26.31
C PRO A 769 -7.44 -0.08 27.41
N LEU A 770 -8.01 -0.49 28.53
CA LEU A 770 -8.10 0.29 29.77
C LEU A 770 -7.04 -0.20 30.77
N PRO A 771 -6.51 0.67 31.63
CA PRO A 771 -5.63 0.26 32.72
C PRO A 771 -6.30 -0.83 33.56
N GLY A 772 -5.60 -1.94 33.78
CA GLY A 772 -6.07 -3.07 34.57
C GLY A 772 -4.97 -3.63 35.46
N ALA A 773 -5.32 -4.09 36.66
CA ALA A 773 -4.36 -4.69 37.58
C ALA A 773 -4.29 -6.22 37.42
N LYS A 774 -5.34 -6.94 37.81
CA LYS A 774 -5.39 -8.41 37.76
C LYS A 774 -6.03 -8.95 36.49
N ASN A 775 -6.87 -8.16 35.83
CA ASN A 775 -7.64 -8.54 34.64
C ASN A 775 -7.33 -7.56 33.51
N ASP A 776 -7.57 -7.98 32.27
CA ASP A 776 -7.49 -7.08 31.12
C ASP A 776 -8.86 -6.44 30.89
N HIS A 777 -8.89 -5.13 30.70
CA HIS A 777 -10.10 -4.36 30.44
C HIS A 777 -9.98 -3.67 29.08
N TYR A 778 -11.06 -3.67 28.32
CA TYR A 778 -11.14 -3.00 27.02
C TYR A 778 -12.42 -2.18 26.96
N GLU A 779 -12.29 -0.89 26.67
CA GLU A 779 -13.41 -0.04 26.31
C GLU A 779 -13.81 -0.34 24.87
N ILE A 780 -15.11 -0.59 24.66
CA ILE A 780 -15.69 -0.88 23.36
C ILE A 780 -16.67 0.23 23.04
N THR A 781 -16.42 0.98 21.97
CA THR A 781 -17.38 1.96 21.44
C THR A 781 -18.07 1.36 20.24
N THR A 782 -19.38 1.48 20.19
CA THR A 782 -20.23 0.97 19.12
C THR A 782 -21.29 2.00 18.77
N ASN A 783 -21.97 1.80 17.65
CA ASN A 783 -23.14 2.62 17.28
C ASN A 783 -24.32 2.50 18.26
N ARG A 784 -24.32 1.53 19.19
CA ARG A 784 -25.35 1.37 20.25
C ARG A 784 -24.92 1.89 21.61
N GLY A 785 -23.67 2.34 21.76
CA GLY A 785 -23.15 2.87 23.01
C GLY A 785 -21.74 2.37 23.35
N ARG A 786 -21.32 2.65 24.59
CA ARG A 786 -20.01 2.26 25.12
C ARG A 786 -20.14 1.13 26.13
N TYR A 787 -19.19 0.22 26.09
CA TYR A 787 -19.13 -0.96 26.95
C TYR A 787 -17.71 -1.19 27.47
N VAL A 788 -17.59 -2.06 28.48
CA VAL A 788 -16.31 -2.55 28.99
C VAL A 788 -16.29 -4.07 28.89
N LEU A 789 -15.40 -4.60 28.05
CA LEU A 789 -15.06 -6.02 28.03
C LEU A 789 -13.98 -6.28 29.08
N ARG A 790 -14.21 -7.21 29.99
CA ARG A 790 -13.19 -7.72 30.91
C ARG A 790 -12.84 -9.15 30.55
N ARG A 791 -11.55 -9.41 30.34
CA ARG A 791 -10.96 -10.75 30.32
C ARG A 791 -10.42 -11.07 31.71
N SER A 792 -11.02 -12.05 32.37
CA SER A 792 -10.63 -12.45 33.72
C SER A 792 -9.27 -13.14 33.73
N ARG A 793 -8.53 -12.99 34.84
CA ARG A 793 -7.28 -13.71 35.09
C ARG A 793 -7.46 -15.23 34.96
N PRO A 794 -6.43 -15.99 34.54
CA PRO A 794 -6.53 -17.43 34.33
C PRO A 794 -7.02 -18.23 35.56
N THR A 795 -6.74 -17.73 36.77
CA THR A 795 -7.14 -18.39 38.03
C THR A 795 -8.58 -18.10 38.47
N LYS A 796 -9.35 -17.30 37.72
CA LYS A 796 -10.74 -16.99 38.06
C LYS A 796 -11.61 -18.22 37.73
N THR A 797 -12.27 -18.77 38.74
CA THR A 797 -13.22 -19.88 38.55
C THR A 797 -14.58 -19.38 38.09
N LEU A 798 -15.35 -20.27 37.45
CA LEU A 798 -16.71 -19.99 37.00
C LEU A 798 -17.64 -19.61 38.16
N GLU A 799 -17.53 -20.33 39.29
CA GLU A 799 -18.32 -20.07 40.49
C GLU A 799 -18.01 -18.69 41.09
N ALA A 800 -16.73 -18.30 41.14
CA ALA A 800 -16.34 -16.98 41.63
C ALA A 800 -16.84 -15.85 40.70
N LEU A 801 -16.92 -16.09 39.40
CA LEU A 801 -17.49 -15.13 38.45
C LEU A 801 -19.02 -15.04 38.60
N ARG A 802 -19.71 -16.17 38.78
CA ARG A 802 -21.16 -16.23 39.04
C ARG A 802 -21.52 -15.47 40.31
N PHE A 803 -20.83 -15.75 41.40
CA PHE A 803 -20.98 -15.03 42.67
C PHE A 803 -20.84 -13.51 42.47
N GLU A 804 -19.81 -13.09 41.73
CA GLU A 804 -19.57 -11.67 41.44
C GLU A 804 -20.74 -11.05 40.64
N HIS A 805 -21.27 -11.75 39.64
CA HIS A 805 -22.38 -11.27 38.81
C HIS A 805 -23.70 -11.20 39.56
N GLU A 806 -23.99 -12.19 40.41
CA GLU A 806 -25.15 -12.18 41.30
C GLU A 806 -25.08 -11.01 42.28
N LEU A 807 -23.90 -10.76 42.88
CA LEU A 807 -23.69 -9.65 43.79
C LEU A 807 -23.91 -8.30 43.09
N MET A 808 -23.29 -8.11 41.91
CA MET A 808 -23.46 -6.89 41.11
C MET A 808 -24.93 -6.64 40.76
N SER A 809 -25.64 -7.68 40.33
CA SER A 809 -27.06 -7.58 39.94
C SER A 809 -27.96 -7.27 41.14
N PHE A 810 -27.70 -7.92 42.28
CA PHE A 810 -28.42 -7.69 43.53
C PHE A 810 -28.20 -6.25 44.04
N LEU A 811 -26.96 -5.77 44.09
CA LEU A 811 -26.65 -4.41 44.54
C LEU A 811 -27.27 -3.36 43.62
N ARG A 812 -27.25 -3.59 42.30
CA ARG A 812 -27.94 -2.75 41.34
C ARG A 812 -29.46 -2.73 41.58
N SER A 813 -30.08 -3.87 41.88
CA SER A 813 -31.53 -3.92 42.21
C SER A 813 -31.88 -3.21 43.53
N ARG A 814 -30.89 -2.99 44.41
CA ARG A 814 -31.03 -2.20 45.64
C ARG A 814 -30.72 -0.71 45.44
N GLY A 815 -30.45 -0.27 44.22
CA GLY A 815 -30.22 1.12 43.88
C GLY A 815 -28.77 1.60 44.03
N LEU A 816 -27.80 0.71 44.28
CA LEU A 816 -26.40 1.10 44.20
C LEU A 816 -25.97 1.32 42.73
N PRO A 817 -25.04 2.24 42.46
CA PRO A 817 -24.60 2.60 41.11
C PRO A 817 -23.63 1.56 40.51
N VAL A 818 -24.05 0.30 40.42
CA VAL A 818 -23.23 -0.79 39.88
C VAL A 818 -23.47 -0.93 38.37
N PRO A 819 -22.44 -1.07 37.52
CA PRO A 819 -22.59 -1.24 36.08
C PRO A 819 -23.52 -2.41 35.72
N ALA A 820 -24.37 -2.21 34.72
CA ALA A 820 -25.20 -3.29 34.18
C ALA A 820 -24.32 -4.33 33.49
N ILE A 821 -24.54 -5.60 33.78
CA ILE A 821 -23.95 -6.71 33.02
C ILE A 821 -24.73 -6.85 31.71
N VAL A 822 -24.03 -6.88 30.58
CA VAL A 822 -24.63 -7.11 29.27
C VAL A 822 -24.62 -8.62 29.01
N PRO A 823 -25.77 -9.26 28.76
CA PRO A 823 -25.81 -10.68 28.44
C PRO A 823 -25.29 -10.94 27.02
N PRO A 824 -24.58 -12.07 26.79
CA PRO A 824 -24.28 -12.50 25.43
C PRO A 824 -25.57 -12.98 24.72
N ALA A 825 -25.53 -13.08 23.39
CA ALA A 825 -26.67 -13.48 22.57
C ALA A 825 -27.21 -14.88 22.90
N ALA A 826 -26.34 -15.79 23.38
CA ALA A 826 -26.72 -17.13 23.82
C ALA A 826 -27.36 -17.17 25.22
N GLY A 827 -27.50 -16.03 25.91
CA GLY A 827 -27.97 -15.94 27.28
C GLY A 827 -26.87 -16.17 28.32
N GLY A 828 -27.16 -15.89 29.60
CA GLY A 828 -26.18 -15.92 30.70
C GLY A 828 -25.50 -14.56 30.92
N THR A 829 -24.29 -14.56 31.51
CA THR A 829 -23.60 -13.31 31.89
C THR A 829 -22.10 -13.28 31.56
N TRP A 830 -21.56 -14.31 30.91
CA TRP A 830 -20.16 -14.40 30.48
C TRP A 830 -20.04 -15.30 29.25
N VAL A 831 -18.86 -15.29 28.62
CA VAL A 831 -18.47 -16.26 27.59
C VAL A 831 -17.10 -16.86 27.91
N VAL A 832 -16.86 -18.08 27.45
CA VAL A 832 -15.57 -18.76 27.58
C VAL A 832 -14.90 -18.76 26.22
N VAL A 833 -13.72 -18.18 26.12
CA VAL A 833 -12.91 -18.16 24.90
C VAL A 833 -11.48 -18.52 25.28
N GLU A 834 -10.92 -19.56 24.65
CA GLU A 834 -9.58 -20.09 24.94
C GLU A 834 -9.28 -20.26 26.44
N ASP A 835 -10.16 -20.93 27.18
CA ASP A 835 -10.06 -21.18 28.63
C ASP A 835 -10.08 -19.93 29.51
N HIS A 836 -10.37 -18.75 28.94
CA HIS A 836 -10.54 -17.50 29.68
C HIS A 836 -12.00 -17.09 29.74
N LEU A 837 -12.39 -16.52 30.89
CA LEU A 837 -13.73 -15.99 31.09
C LEU A 837 -13.77 -14.51 30.68
N TYR A 838 -14.71 -14.18 29.81
CA TYR A 838 -14.97 -12.83 29.35
C TYR A 838 -16.35 -12.37 29.81
N ARG A 839 -16.45 -11.10 30.21
CA ARG A 839 -17.74 -10.45 30.49
C ARG A 839 -17.79 -9.06 29.89
N VAL A 840 -19.00 -8.59 29.57
CA VAL A 840 -19.24 -7.22 29.13
C VAL A 840 -20.15 -6.50 30.14
N THR A 841 -19.80 -5.28 30.50
CA THR A 841 -20.67 -4.37 31.26
C THR A 841 -20.92 -3.08 30.48
N ALA A 842 -22.00 -2.38 30.77
CA ALA A 842 -22.20 -1.01 30.29
C ALA A 842 -21.06 -0.11 30.76
N PHE A 843 -20.61 0.80 29.90
CA PHE A 843 -19.62 1.81 30.29
C PHE A 843 -20.26 2.84 31.23
N VAL A 844 -19.59 3.17 32.33
CA VAL A 844 -20.06 4.21 33.25
C VAL A 844 -19.42 5.54 32.89
N HIS A 845 -20.25 6.52 32.53
CA HIS A 845 -19.80 7.86 32.22
C HIS A 845 -19.56 8.67 33.49
N GLY A 846 -18.36 9.24 33.63
CA GLY A 846 -18.03 10.16 34.72
C GLY A 846 -16.52 10.32 34.90
N ALA A 847 -16.14 10.98 35.99
CA ALA A 847 -14.75 11.23 36.35
C ALA A 847 -14.31 10.38 37.56
N PRO A 848 -13.04 9.99 37.65
CA PRO A 848 -12.51 9.33 38.85
C PRO A 848 -12.42 10.32 40.03
N TYR A 849 -12.31 9.79 41.23
CA TYR A 849 -12.05 10.57 42.44
C TYR A 849 -10.70 11.29 42.39
N ARG A 850 -10.64 12.55 42.83
CA ARG A 850 -9.38 13.30 43.04
C ARG A 850 -9.21 13.69 44.51
N SER A 851 -7.96 13.66 44.97
CA SER A 851 -7.58 14.07 46.33
C SER A 851 -8.08 15.50 46.62
N GLY A 852 -8.66 15.72 47.81
CA GLY A 852 -9.18 17.03 48.25
C GLY A 852 -10.68 17.26 47.98
N GLU A 853 -11.36 16.35 47.29
CA GLU A 853 -12.81 16.46 47.01
C GLU A 853 -13.66 15.93 48.17
N LEU A 854 -13.84 16.74 49.22
CA LEU A 854 -14.50 16.33 50.48
C LEU A 854 -15.92 15.78 50.29
N ARG A 855 -16.74 16.38 49.42
CA ARG A 855 -18.13 15.91 49.20
C ARG A 855 -18.19 14.51 48.59
N LYS A 856 -17.34 14.26 47.59
CA LYS A 856 -17.19 12.94 46.95
C LYS A 856 -16.64 11.90 47.92
N LEU A 857 -15.70 12.28 48.78
CA LEU A 857 -15.18 11.43 49.86
C LEU A 857 -16.33 10.97 50.79
N GLN A 858 -17.14 11.92 51.26
CA GLN A 858 -18.29 11.61 52.11
C GLN A 858 -19.33 10.76 51.37
N ALA A 859 -19.52 10.99 50.07
CA ALA A 859 -20.40 10.17 49.25
C ALA A 859 -19.90 8.72 49.10
N VAL A 860 -18.60 8.52 48.91
CA VAL A 860 -17.97 7.17 48.93
C VAL A 860 -18.20 6.48 50.25
N ALA A 861 -17.95 7.16 51.36
CA ALA A 861 -18.13 6.61 52.70
C ALA A 861 -19.59 6.17 52.94
N ARG A 862 -20.56 7.01 52.56
CA ARG A 862 -21.99 6.66 52.62
C ARG A 862 -22.35 5.49 51.69
N ALA A 863 -21.81 5.47 50.47
CA ALA A 863 -22.05 4.39 49.52
C ALA A 863 -21.49 3.04 50.01
N LEU A 864 -20.33 3.05 50.67
CA LEU A 864 -19.76 1.85 51.30
C LEU A 864 -20.60 1.38 52.50
N GLY A 865 -21.15 2.31 53.30
CA GLY A 865 -22.12 1.99 54.36
C GLY A 865 -23.38 1.33 53.81
N ALA A 866 -23.96 1.91 52.76
CA ALA A 866 -25.13 1.36 52.07
C ALA A 866 -24.82 -0.02 51.45
N TYR A 867 -23.63 -0.19 50.86
CA TYR A 867 -23.16 -1.50 50.37
C TYR A 867 -23.24 -2.55 51.47
N HIS A 868 -22.69 -2.28 52.66
CA HIS A 868 -22.71 -3.24 53.77
C HIS A 868 -24.14 -3.58 54.24
N GLN A 869 -25.02 -2.58 54.36
CA GLN A 869 -26.43 -2.81 54.71
C GLN A 869 -27.13 -3.74 53.74
N HIS A 870 -26.93 -3.52 52.44
CA HIS A 870 -27.54 -4.35 51.42
C HIS A 870 -26.89 -5.74 51.34
N ALA A 871 -25.56 -5.81 51.41
CA ALA A 871 -24.79 -7.06 51.31
C ALA A 871 -25.13 -8.05 52.44
N ALA A 872 -25.55 -7.58 53.62
CA ALA A 872 -26.05 -8.44 54.69
C ALA A 872 -27.28 -9.29 54.31
N ALA A 873 -28.13 -8.77 53.41
CA ALA A 873 -29.32 -9.45 52.91
C ALA A 873 -29.08 -10.29 51.65
N PHE A 874 -27.87 -10.26 51.09
CA PHE A 874 -27.53 -11.03 49.89
C PHE A 874 -27.44 -12.52 50.22
N ARG A 875 -28.04 -13.35 49.38
CA ARG A 875 -28.01 -14.82 49.47
C ARG A 875 -27.56 -15.35 48.11
N PRO A 876 -26.26 -15.58 47.91
CA PRO A 876 -25.74 -16.05 46.63
C PRO A 876 -26.13 -17.51 46.41
N SER A 877 -26.33 -17.88 45.14
CA SER A 877 -26.50 -19.27 44.74
C SER A 877 -25.14 -19.98 44.56
N ALA A 878 -24.11 -19.21 44.18
CA ALA A 878 -22.74 -19.67 44.08
C ALA A 878 -21.96 -19.48 45.40
N PRO A 879 -21.01 -20.36 45.74
CA PRO A 879 -20.20 -20.19 46.94
C PRO A 879 -19.37 -18.90 46.87
N CYS A 880 -19.31 -18.18 47.99
CA CYS A 880 -18.42 -17.03 48.13
C CYS A 880 -16.96 -17.48 47.96
N PRO A 881 -16.12 -16.77 47.19
CA PRO A 881 -14.72 -17.12 47.04
C PRO A 881 -14.01 -17.22 48.38
N GLY A 882 -13.36 -18.37 48.64
CA GLY A 882 -12.57 -18.61 49.84
C GLY A 882 -11.18 -18.00 49.72
N GLU A 883 -10.95 -16.87 50.37
CA GLU A 883 -9.59 -16.38 50.68
C GLU A 883 -9.36 -16.52 52.20
N PRO A 884 -8.15 -16.89 52.64
CA PRO A 884 -7.82 -16.85 54.06
C PRO A 884 -8.07 -15.45 54.61
N SER A 885 -8.61 -15.39 55.82
CA SER A 885 -8.91 -14.12 56.47
C SER A 885 -7.66 -13.26 56.63
N LEU A 886 -7.82 -11.98 57.00
CA LEU A 886 -6.65 -11.15 57.28
C LEU A 886 -5.77 -11.77 58.36
N GLU A 887 -6.37 -12.24 59.46
CA GLU A 887 -5.68 -12.84 60.60
C GLU A 887 -4.97 -14.14 60.21
N GLU A 888 -5.67 -15.09 59.57
CA GLU A 888 -5.09 -16.35 59.11
C GLU A 888 -3.97 -16.10 58.10
N GLY A 889 -4.22 -15.27 57.08
CA GLY A 889 -3.22 -14.99 56.06
C GLY A 889 -2.02 -14.19 56.57
N LEU A 890 -2.13 -13.51 57.72
CA LEU A 890 -1.00 -12.89 58.40
C LEU A 890 -0.23 -13.93 59.23
N ARG A 891 -0.93 -14.80 59.98
CA ARG A 891 -0.36 -15.96 60.69
C ARG A 891 0.44 -16.85 59.76
N GLU A 892 -0.12 -17.19 58.60
CA GLU A 892 0.55 -18.01 57.59
C GLU A 892 1.87 -17.39 57.12
N ARG A 893 1.92 -16.06 56.97
CA ARG A 893 3.13 -15.36 56.50
C ARG A 893 4.18 -15.23 57.59
N ILE A 894 3.75 -15.02 58.83
CA ILE A 894 4.63 -15.07 60.01
C ILE A 894 5.23 -16.48 60.13
N ALA A 895 4.40 -17.52 60.08
CA ALA A 895 4.82 -18.91 60.21
C ALA A 895 5.79 -19.36 59.09
N ARG A 896 5.66 -18.80 57.88
CA ARG A 896 6.63 -19.03 56.79
C ARG A 896 8.03 -18.46 57.09
N GLY A 897 8.12 -17.46 57.97
CA GLY A 897 9.38 -16.81 58.33
C GLY A 897 10.06 -16.07 57.17
N PRO A 898 11.32 -15.63 57.37
CA PRO A 898 12.08 -14.98 56.31
C PRO A 898 12.41 -15.97 55.20
N ALA A 899 12.32 -15.52 53.94
CA ALA A 899 12.65 -16.34 52.78
C ALA A 899 14.14 -16.72 52.79
N ARG A 900 14.44 -18.03 52.83
CA ARG A 900 15.81 -18.57 52.92
C ARG A 900 16.45 -18.71 51.54
N ARG A 901 16.87 -17.61 50.92
CA ARG A 901 17.82 -17.63 49.79
C ARG A 901 19.09 -16.92 50.27
N ALA A 902 20.24 -17.59 50.19
CA ALA A 902 21.52 -17.07 50.71
C ALA A 902 21.93 -15.74 50.05
N ASP A 903 21.43 -15.49 48.84
CA ASP A 903 21.82 -14.35 47.99
C ASP A 903 20.77 -13.23 47.94
N ALA A 904 19.74 -13.27 48.79
CA ALA A 904 18.75 -12.18 48.82
C ALA A 904 19.43 -10.86 49.24
N PRO A 905 19.14 -9.71 48.60
CA PRO A 905 19.77 -8.44 48.95
C PRO A 905 19.62 -8.13 50.45
N ALA A 906 20.72 -7.80 51.13
CA ALA A 906 20.73 -7.58 52.59
C ALA A 906 19.66 -6.57 53.05
N ARG A 907 19.41 -5.53 52.24
CA ARG A 907 18.35 -4.53 52.48
C ARG A 907 16.95 -5.14 52.49
N LEU A 908 16.64 -6.03 51.54
CA LEU A 908 15.35 -6.72 51.47
C LEU A 908 15.17 -7.66 52.66
N SER A 909 16.23 -8.37 53.06
CA SER A 909 16.21 -9.24 54.24
C SER A 909 15.94 -8.46 55.52
N ALA A 910 16.62 -7.33 55.74
CA ALA A 910 16.40 -6.47 56.90
C ALA A 910 14.95 -5.93 56.95
N LEU A 911 14.43 -5.50 55.81
CA LEU A 911 13.05 -5.03 55.68
C LEU A 911 12.03 -6.12 56.01
N HIS A 912 12.27 -7.35 55.54
CA HIS A 912 11.43 -8.51 55.81
C HIS A 912 11.42 -8.88 57.30
N SER A 913 12.60 -8.97 57.93
CA SER A 913 12.71 -9.29 59.36
C SER A 913 12.00 -8.25 60.25
N ARG A 914 12.16 -6.96 59.93
CA ARG A 914 11.43 -5.90 60.66
C ARG A 914 9.91 -6.04 60.49
N ALA A 915 9.46 -6.30 59.27
CA ALA A 915 8.04 -6.49 58.99
C ALA A 915 7.47 -7.74 59.69
N LEU A 916 8.25 -8.81 59.87
CA LEU A 916 7.83 -10.00 60.62
C LEU A 916 7.62 -9.67 62.10
N ALA A 917 8.58 -9.01 62.75
CA ALA A 917 8.45 -8.58 64.14
C ALA A 917 7.26 -7.63 64.36
N GLN A 918 7.06 -6.66 63.44
CA GLN A 918 5.90 -5.77 63.47
C GLN A 918 4.58 -6.53 63.26
N ALA A 919 4.57 -7.56 62.41
CA ALA A 919 3.41 -8.42 62.16
C ALA A 919 3.04 -9.27 63.37
N GLU A 920 4.02 -9.89 64.04
CA GLU A 920 3.82 -10.64 65.27
C GLU A 920 3.22 -9.76 66.36
N ALA A 921 3.82 -8.59 66.62
CA ALA A 921 3.32 -7.65 67.62
C ALA A 921 1.89 -7.18 67.30
N THR A 922 1.63 -6.82 66.03
CA THR A 922 0.28 -6.39 65.60
C THR A 922 -0.73 -7.53 65.73
N LEU A 923 -0.35 -8.77 65.42
CA LEU A 923 -1.23 -9.93 65.50
C LEU A 923 -1.59 -10.26 66.95
N VAL A 924 -0.67 -10.13 67.91
CA VAL A 924 -0.95 -10.32 69.34
C VAL A 924 -2.07 -9.39 69.81
N SER A 925 -2.03 -8.12 69.40
CA SER A 925 -3.08 -7.13 69.74
C SER A 925 -4.36 -7.32 68.94
N LEU A 926 -4.27 -7.71 67.66
CA LEU A 926 -5.41 -7.81 66.77
C LEU A 926 -6.23 -9.08 66.99
N ALA A 927 -5.60 -10.24 67.22
CA ALA A 927 -6.28 -11.54 67.24
C ALA A 927 -7.44 -11.63 68.25
N PRO A 928 -7.32 -11.14 69.52
CA PRO A 928 -8.43 -11.16 70.46
C PRO A 928 -9.64 -10.35 69.95
N LEU A 929 -9.38 -9.18 69.36
CA LEU A 929 -10.43 -8.30 68.82
C LEU A 929 -11.04 -8.87 67.56
N TYR A 930 -10.21 -9.42 66.66
CA TYR A 930 -10.61 -9.86 65.33
C TYR A 930 -11.69 -10.94 65.35
N SER A 931 -11.58 -11.88 66.30
CA SER A 931 -12.56 -12.95 66.51
C SER A 931 -13.97 -12.45 66.88
N THR A 932 -14.07 -11.24 67.44
CA THR A 932 -15.33 -10.62 67.88
C THR A 932 -15.90 -9.61 66.88
N LEU A 933 -15.20 -9.32 65.78
CA LEU A 933 -15.64 -8.34 64.79
C LEU A 933 -16.86 -8.85 63.99
N PRO A 934 -17.85 -7.99 63.71
CA PRO A 934 -18.95 -8.33 62.81
C PRO A 934 -18.45 -8.77 61.43
N ARG A 935 -18.80 -9.99 61.03
CA ARG A 935 -18.43 -10.56 59.72
C ARG A 935 -19.61 -10.48 58.75
N GLN A 936 -19.35 -10.02 57.54
CA GLN A 936 -20.34 -9.94 56.46
C GLN A 936 -19.65 -9.97 55.10
N LEU A 937 -20.43 -9.90 54.02
CA LEU A 937 -19.89 -9.74 52.69
C LEU A 937 -19.35 -8.31 52.51
N ILE A 938 -18.03 -8.18 52.41
CA ILE A 938 -17.34 -6.92 52.15
C ILE A 938 -17.03 -6.75 50.65
N HIS A 939 -16.78 -5.53 50.20
CA HIS A 939 -16.29 -5.25 48.85
C HIS A 939 -14.83 -5.74 48.69
N GLY A 940 -14.03 -5.62 49.75
CA GLY A 940 -12.68 -6.16 49.85
C GLY A 940 -11.62 -5.44 49.00
N GLY A 941 -12.01 -4.35 48.33
CA GLY A 941 -11.22 -3.65 47.33
C GLY A 941 -11.66 -2.21 47.07
N CYS A 942 -12.41 -1.60 47.98
CA CYS A 942 -12.91 -0.23 47.84
C CYS A 942 -11.75 0.78 47.83
N ARG A 943 -11.47 1.36 46.65
CA ARG A 943 -10.35 2.28 46.39
C ARG A 943 -10.80 3.45 45.53
N ARG A 944 -9.91 4.44 45.32
CA ARG A 944 -10.18 5.62 44.48
C ARG A 944 -10.60 5.25 43.05
N ASP A 945 -10.04 4.16 42.49
CA ASP A 945 -10.34 3.64 41.15
C ASP A 945 -11.68 2.87 41.08
N SER A 946 -12.25 2.49 42.23
CA SER A 946 -13.52 1.78 42.30
C SER A 946 -14.74 2.68 42.14
N PHE A 947 -14.58 4.01 42.17
CA PHE A 947 -15.69 4.96 42.07
C PHE A 947 -15.59 5.87 40.85
N VAL A 948 -16.74 6.05 40.19
CA VAL A 948 -16.94 7.01 39.10
C VAL A 948 -18.00 8.02 39.51
N PHE A 949 -17.79 9.30 39.20
CA PHE A 949 -18.64 10.40 39.64
C PHE A 949 -19.23 11.20 38.49
N SER A 950 -20.48 11.64 38.68
CA SER A 950 -21.13 12.68 37.90
C SER A 950 -21.42 13.85 38.83
N GLY A 951 -20.69 14.95 38.69
CA GLY A 951 -20.69 16.00 39.72
C GLY A 951 -20.11 15.47 41.03
N ASP A 952 -20.83 15.66 42.15
CA ASP A 952 -20.46 15.17 43.48
C ASP A 952 -21.02 13.75 43.79
N ASP A 953 -21.91 13.23 42.95
CA ASP A 953 -22.62 11.97 43.19
C ASP A 953 -21.92 10.77 42.55
N PRO A 954 -21.77 9.64 43.27
CA PRO A 954 -21.22 8.41 42.71
C PRO A 954 -22.20 7.80 41.71
N CYS A 955 -21.79 7.72 40.45
CA CYS A 955 -22.55 7.09 39.36
C CYS A 955 -21.97 5.73 38.93
N GLY A 956 -20.84 5.31 39.50
CA GLY A 956 -20.26 3.97 39.30
C GLY A 956 -19.55 3.44 40.55
N LEU A 957 -19.86 2.20 40.94
CA LEU A 957 -19.12 1.37 41.89
C LEU A 957 -18.60 0.12 41.14
N LEU A 958 -17.28 -0.05 41.09
CA LEU A 958 -16.55 -1.03 40.28
C LEU A 958 -15.72 -2.00 41.16
N ASP A 959 -15.01 -2.97 40.56
CA ASP A 959 -14.01 -3.83 41.22
C ASP A 959 -14.50 -4.86 42.29
N PHE A 960 -15.59 -5.56 42.01
CA PHE A 960 -16.12 -6.65 42.87
C PHE A 960 -15.27 -7.94 42.91
N ASP A 961 -14.10 -7.97 42.25
CA ASP A 961 -13.22 -9.15 42.16
C ASP A 961 -12.67 -9.64 43.51
N SER A 962 -12.68 -8.78 44.54
CA SER A 962 -12.17 -9.07 45.88
C SER A 962 -13.27 -9.22 46.93
N ALA A 963 -14.55 -9.23 46.50
CA ALA A 963 -15.68 -9.39 47.40
C ALA A 963 -15.64 -10.77 48.08
N ARG A 964 -15.72 -10.78 49.41
CA ARG A 964 -15.63 -12.00 50.22
C ARG A 964 -16.29 -11.82 51.59
N PHE A 965 -16.57 -12.92 52.27
CA PHE A 965 -17.09 -12.90 53.64
C PHE A 965 -15.97 -12.67 54.66
N GLU A 966 -16.01 -11.53 55.36
CA GLU A 966 -14.91 -11.09 56.22
C GLU A 966 -15.37 -10.07 57.27
N ALA A 967 -14.50 -9.74 58.24
CA ALA A 967 -14.72 -8.62 59.14
C ALA A 967 -15.02 -7.31 58.38
N ARG A 968 -16.19 -6.72 58.60
CA ARG A 968 -16.64 -5.47 57.94
C ARG A 968 -15.62 -4.34 58.04
N ALA A 969 -15.07 -4.14 59.23
CA ALA A 969 -14.11 -3.08 59.51
C ALA A 969 -12.84 -3.17 58.64
N LEU A 970 -12.54 -4.33 58.05
CA LEU A 970 -11.43 -4.46 57.11
C LEU A 970 -11.67 -3.66 55.83
N ASP A 971 -12.91 -3.59 55.34
CA ASP A 971 -13.22 -2.85 54.12
C ASP A 971 -13.05 -1.34 54.33
N LEU A 972 -13.42 -0.84 55.51
CA LEU A 972 -13.13 0.52 55.93
C LEU A 972 -11.62 0.77 56.01
N ALA A 973 -10.84 -0.16 56.59
CA ALA A 973 -9.39 -0.01 56.62
C ALA A 973 -8.79 0.07 55.20
N VAL A 974 -9.30 -0.71 54.24
CA VAL A 974 -8.88 -0.63 52.83
C VAL A 974 -9.22 0.72 52.22
N ALA A 975 -10.45 1.21 52.41
CA ALA A 975 -10.91 2.48 51.87
C ALA A 975 -10.18 3.67 52.51
N ILE A 976 -10.15 3.75 53.84
CA ILE A 976 -9.47 4.82 54.60
C ILE A 976 -8.02 4.94 54.15
N HIS A 977 -7.32 3.81 54.03
CA HIS A 977 -5.96 3.84 53.53
C HIS A 977 -5.87 4.51 52.15
N ASP A 978 -6.66 4.05 51.19
CA ASP A 978 -6.49 4.51 49.81
C ASP A 978 -6.94 5.97 49.62
N PHE A 979 -8.05 6.36 50.26
CA PHE A 979 -8.60 7.71 50.16
C PHE A 979 -7.81 8.73 51.00
N ALA A 980 -7.37 8.41 52.22
CA ALA A 980 -6.63 9.34 53.08
C ALA A 980 -5.12 9.37 52.82
N ARG A 981 -4.57 8.54 51.92
CA ARG A 981 -3.14 8.55 51.61
C ARG A 981 -2.70 9.86 50.97
N MET A 982 -1.66 10.46 51.53
CA MET A 982 -0.98 11.62 50.94
C MET A 982 -0.07 11.19 49.78
N GLU A 983 -0.04 11.95 48.68
CA GLU A 983 0.70 11.57 47.47
C GLU A 983 2.21 11.73 47.63
N CYS A 984 2.66 12.75 48.37
CA CYS A 984 4.07 13.10 48.56
C CYS A 984 4.68 12.58 49.88
N ALA A 985 3.93 11.82 50.69
CA ALA A 985 4.37 11.38 52.01
C ALA A 985 3.89 9.96 52.33
N ALA A 986 4.61 9.27 53.22
CA ALA A 986 4.20 7.97 53.76
C ALA A 986 3.15 8.11 54.89
N ALA A 987 2.27 9.11 54.80
CA ALA A 987 1.33 9.52 55.85
C ALA A 987 -0.13 9.43 55.39
N LEU A 988 -1.05 9.40 56.36
CA LEU A 988 -2.49 9.58 56.14
C LEU A 988 -2.90 10.99 56.57
N ASP A 989 -3.80 11.60 55.80
CA ASP A 989 -4.47 12.83 56.19
C ASP A 989 -5.56 12.50 57.23
N LEU A 990 -5.29 12.83 58.49
CA LEU A 990 -6.19 12.52 59.61
C LEU A 990 -7.54 13.24 59.54
N ALA A 991 -7.62 14.40 58.87
CA ALA A 991 -8.89 15.08 58.65
C ALA A 991 -9.75 14.31 57.64
N VAL A 992 -9.13 13.75 56.61
CA VAL A 992 -9.79 12.85 55.64
C VAL A 992 -10.22 11.54 56.32
N VAL A 993 -9.40 10.97 57.20
CA VAL A 993 -9.76 9.78 58.00
C VAL A 993 -11.03 10.06 58.83
N ALA A 994 -11.04 11.15 59.60
CA ALA A 994 -12.17 11.53 60.45
C ALA A 994 -13.44 11.76 59.61
N ALA A 995 -13.34 12.52 58.52
CA ALA A 995 -14.47 12.82 57.65
C ALA A 995 -15.05 11.58 56.96
N PHE A 996 -14.19 10.62 56.56
CA PHE A 996 -14.64 9.36 55.97
C PHE A 996 -15.41 8.52 56.98
N VAL A 997 -14.88 8.38 58.19
CA VAL A 997 -15.51 7.57 59.25
C VAL A 997 -16.80 8.20 59.77
N GLU A 998 -16.86 9.53 59.91
CA GLU A 998 -18.09 10.26 60.27
C GLU A 998 -19.19 10.02 59.22
N ALA A 999 -18.87 10.18 57.93
CA ALA A 999 -19.83 9.99 56.85
C ALA A 999 -20.28 8.53 56.69
N TYR A 1000 -19.40 7.56 56.96
CA TYR A 1000 -19.74 6.14 56.98
C TYR A 1000 -20.71 5.82 58.11
N GLN A 1001 -20.41 6.26 59.34
CA GLN A 1001 -21.22 5.99 60.53
C GLN A 1001 -22.61 6.65 60.50
N ALA A 1002 -22.79 7.70 59.69
CA ALA A 1002 -24.10 8.27 59.42
C ALA A 1002 -25.05 7.30 58.69
N VAL A 1003 -24.52 6.27 58.02
CA VAL A 1003 -25.30 5.23 57.34
C VAL A 1003 -25.25 3.94 58.15
N GLU A 1004 -24.07 3.45 58.50
CA GLU A 1004 -23.87 2.19 59.21
C GLU A 1004 -23.00 2.39 60.45
N PRO A 1005 -23.59 2.43 61.67
CA PRO A 1005 -22.85 2.67 62.90
C PRO A 1005 -21.80 1.59 63.19
N LEU A 1006 -20.61 2.02 63.62
CA LEU A 1006 -19.54 1.11 64.04
C LEU A 1006 -19.64 0.82 65.54
N SER A 1007 -19.37 -0.42 65.92
CA SER A 1007 -19.23 -0.78 67.33
C SER A 1007 -17.92 -0.21 67.92
N PRO A 1008 -17.85 -0.01 69.25
CA PRO A 1008 -16.61 0.39 69.91
C PRO A 1008 -15.42 -0.55 69.62
N VAL A 1009 -15.69 -1.85 69.49
CA VAL A 1009 -14.69 -2.86 69.15
C VAL A 1009 -14.19 -2.69 67.72
N GLU A 1010 -15.07 -2.39 66.76
CA GLU A 1010 -14.65 -2.09 65.37
C GLU A 1010 -13.78 -0.82 65.31
N LEU A 1011 -14.17 0.25 66.01
CA LEU A 1011 -13.38 1.49 66.09
C LEU A 1011 -12.00 1.23 66.69
N HIS A 1012 -11.93 0.41 67.75
CA HIS A 1012 -10.67 0.05 68.39
C HIS A 1012 -9.79 -0.86 67.52
N ALA A 1013 -10.38 -1.73 66.70
CA ALA A 1013 -9.65 -2.61 65.79
C ALA A 1013 -9.16 -1.91 64.51
N LEU A 1014 -9.77 -0.80 64.08
CA LEU A 1014 -9.46 -0.13 62.79
C LEU A 1014 -7.97 0.25 62.60
N PRO A 1015 -7.27 0.88 63.57
CA PRO A 1015 -5.84 1.15 63.46
C PRO A 1015 -5.01 -0.12 63.24
N LEU A 1016 -5.34 -1.19 63.98
CA LEU A 1016 -4.67 -2.48 63.89
C LEU A 1016 -4.96 -3.16 62.55
N LEU A 1017 -6.18 -3.07 62.02
CA LEU A 1017 -6.56 -3.59 60.70
C LEU A 1017 -5.83 -2.87 59.56
N LEU A 1018 -5.72 -1.54 59.62
CA LEU A 1018 -4.93 -0.72 58.69
C LEU A 1018 -3.48 -1.25 58.63
N LYS A 1019 -2.86 -1.39 59.81
CA LYS A 1019 -1.48 -1.86 59.95
C LYS A 1019 -1.31 -3.30 59.48
N ALA A 1020 -2.15 -4.23 59.95
CA ALA A 1020 -2.11 -5.65 59.62
C ALA A 1020 -2.27 -5.91 58.12
N ARG A 1021 -3.17 -5.17 57.43
CA ARG A 1021 -3.38 -5.30 55.98
C ARG A 1021 -2.14 -4.93 55.17
N ARG A 1022 -1.41 -3.91 55.62
CA ARG A 1022 -0.14 -3.44 55.02
C ARG A 1022 1.00 -4.41 55.30
N LEU A 1023 1.10 -4.91 56.53
CA LEU A 1023 2.06 -5.94 56.91
C LEU A 1023 1.86 -7.21 56.07
N LYS A 1024 0.62 -7.71 55.92
CA LYS A 1024 0.29 -8.83 55.03
C LYS A 1024 0.74 -8.55 53.58
N ARG A 1025 0.60 -7.31 53.10
CA ARG A 1025 1.05 -6.92 51.74
C ARG A 1025 2.58 -6.89 51.64
N LEU A 1026 3.26 -6.26 52.59
CA LEU A 1026 4.72 -6.12 52.63
C LEU A 1026 5.41 -7.48 52.72
N LEU A 1027 4.99 -8.35 53.65
CA LEU A 1027 5.53 -9.70 53.79
C LEU A 1027 5.40 -10.52 52.48
N GLY A 1028 4.30 -10.34 51.74
CA GLY A 1028 4.11 -10.99 50.44
C GLY A 1028 5.01 -10.48 49.35
N ARG A 1029 5.20 -9.16 49.33
CA ARG A 1029 6.12 -8.52 48.41
C ARG A 1029 7.54 -9.00 48.70
N CYS A 1030 7.98 -9.00 49.97
CA CYS A 1030 9.28 -9.49 50.36
C CYS A 1030 9.49 -10.96 49.97
N ALA A 1031 8.53 -11.84 50.27
CA ALA A 1031 8.61 -13.25 49.90
C ALA A 1031 8.70 -13.45 48.38
N ARG A 1032 7.91 -12.71 47.59
CA ARG A 1032 7.96 -12.76 46.12
C ARG A 1032 9.31 -12.27 45.58
N LEU A 1033 9.78 -11.12 46.05
CA LEU A 1033 11.04 -10.51 45.60
C LEU A 1033 12.27 -11.35 45.97
N SER A 1034 12.20 -12.07 47.09
CA SER A 1034 13.24 -13.02 47.49
C SER A 1034 13.32 -14.26 46.57
N GLY A 1035 12.23 -14.54 45.83
CA GLY A 1035 12.18 -15.61 44.82
C GLY A 1035 12.58 -15.17 43.42
N CYS A 1036 12.84 -13.88 43.17
CA CYS A 1036 13.30 -13.36 41.88
C CYS A 1036 14.83 -13.42 41.80
N ASP A 1037 15.39 -13.63 40.60
CA ASP A 1037 16.85 -13.66 40.41
C ASP A 1037 17.50 -12.28 40.52
N ALA A 1038 16.77 -11.19 40.21
CA ALA A 1038 17.19 -9.82 40.48
C ALA A 1038 15.97 -8.88 40.64
N PRO A 1039 15.62 -8.43 41.87
CA PRO A 1039 14.55 -7.46 42.07
C PRO A 1039 14.95 -6.07 41.54
N THR A 1040 14.03 -5.37 40.87
CA THR A 1040 14.30 -4.06 40.28
C THR A 1040 14.40 -2.95 41.35
N GLN A 1041 15.02 -1.82 41.01
CA GLN A 1041 15.05 -0.64 41.90
C GLN A 1041 13.64 -0.13 42.23
N LYS A 1042 12.70 -0.22 41.27
CA LYS A 1042 11.29 0.11 41.48
C LYS A 1042 10.63 -0.83 42.48
N ASP A 1043 10.86 -2.14 42.37
CA ASP A 1043 10.31 -3.13 43.30
C ASP A 1043 10.77 -2.88 44.74
N MET A 1044 12.06 -2.52 44.91
CA MET A 1044 12.64 -2.17 46.20
C MET A 1044 12.03 -0.89 46.77
N ALA A 1045 11.92 0.17 45.97
CA ALA A 1045 11.32 1.44 46.38
C ALA A 1045 9.85 1.25 46.82
N GLU A 1046 9.07 0.40 46.13
CA GLU A 1046 7.69 0.10 46.52
C GLU A 1046 7.60 -0.67 47.84
N ALA A 1047 8.56 -1.54 48.15
CA ALA A 1047 8.63 -2.25 49.43
C ALA A 1047 9.01 -1.30 50.58
N GLU A 1048 10.00 -0.44 50.36
CA GLU A 1048 10.44 0.59 51.31
C GLU A 1048 9.33 1.61 51.60
N GLN A 1049 8.60 2.04 50.56
CA GLN A 1049 7.48 2.96 50.72
C GLN A 1049 6.36 2.34 51.58
N GLU A 1050 6.05 1.05 51.38
CA GLU A 1050 5.05 0.37 52.21
C GLU A 1050 5.54 0.21 53.66
N ALA A 1051 6.83 -0.07 53.87
CA ALA A 1051 7.42 -0.13 55.20
C ALA A 1051 7.43 1.23 55.91
N ALA A 1052 7.66 2.33 55.18
CA ALA A 1052 7.58 3.68 55.71
C ALA A 1052 6.14 4.03 56.16
N ARG A 1053 5.12 3.58 55.43
CA ARG A 1053 3.71 3.77 55.82
C ARG A 1053 3.36 3.00 57.09
N ILE A 1054 3.89 1.80 57.25
CA ILE A 1054 3.70 1.01 58.48
C ILE A 1054 4.36 1.72 59.66
N GLN A 1055 5.59 2.20 59.48
CA GLN A 1055 6.31 2.95 60.51
C GLN A 1055 5.54 4.21 60.92
N TRP A 1056 5.00 4.96 59.95
CA TRP A 1056 4.22 6.16 60.24
C TRP A 1056 2.97 5.86 61.06
N LEU A 1057 2.25 4.77 60.73
CA LEU A 1057 1.08 4.33 61.50
C LEU A 1057 1.43 3.97 62.95
N GLU A 1058 2.60 3.38 63.21
CA GLU A 1058 3.07 3.11 64.58
C GLU A 1058 3.40 4.38 65.33
N SER A 1059 4.11 5.32 64.69
CA SER A 1059 4.52 6.56 65.33
C SER A 1059 3.38 7.54 65.60
N HIS A 1060 2.23 7.39 64.92
CA HIS A 1060 1.06 8.28 65.04
C HIS A 1060 -0.20 7.50 65.48
N GLU A 1061 -0.04 6.37 66.16
CA GLU A 1061 -1.15 5.49 66.56
C GLU A 1061 -2.22 6.24 67.37
N ALA A 1062 -1.81 7.07 68.33
CA ALA A 1062 -2.72 7.86 69.14
C ALA A 1062 -3.50 8.91 68.32
N GLU A 1063 -2.86 9.53 67.33
CA GLU A 1063 -3.49 10.53 66.46
C GLU A 1063 -4.45 9.89 65.46
N VAL A 1064 -4.09 8.73 64.90
CA VAL A 1064 -4.97 7.92 64.07
C VAL A 1064 -6.18 7.46 64.88
N TYR A 1065 -5.97 6.98 66.11
CA TYR A 1065 -7.07 6.60 67.00
C TYR A 1065 -7.98 7.79 67.33
N ALA A 1066 -7.42 8.97 67.65
CA ALA A 1066 -8.19 10.18 67.91
C ALA A 1066 -9.02 10.63 66.69
N ALA A 1067 -8.45 10.53 65.48
CA ALA A 1067 -9.17 10.85 64.24
C ALA A 1067 -10.34 9.88 63.98
N LEU A 1068 -10.16 8.59 64.31
CA LEU A 1068 -11.21 7.57 64.20
C LEU A 1068 -12.28 7.71 65.30
N ALA A 1069 -11.88 8.17 66.50
CA ALA A 1069 -12.73 8.28 67.69
C ALA A 1069 -13.43 9.64 67.83
N SER A 1070 -13.11 10.66 67.01
CA SER A 1070 -13.70 11.99 67.05
C SER A 1070 -15.17 11.98 66.60
N LEU A 1071 -16.02 11.46 67.47
CA LEU A 1071 -17.46 11.69 67.53
C LEU A 1071 -17.73 12.42 68.85
N LYS A 1072 -18.07 13.71 68.73
CA LYS A 1072 -18.54 14.62 69.80
C LYS A 1072 -17.47 15.06 70.83
N ALA A 1073 -16.57 15.94 70.42
CA ALA A 1073 -16.06 16.99 71.30
C ALA A 1073 -15.83 18.30 70.53
N ASP A 1074 -16.65 19.29 70.89
CA ASP A 1074 -16.33 20.72 70.83
C ASP A 1074 -16.34 21.48 69.48
N ARG A 1075 -17.55 21.76 68.98
CA ARG A 1075 -17.81 22.80 67.96
C ARG A 1075 -17.83 24.24 68.50
N ARG A 1076 -17.29 24.55 69.69
CA ARG A 1076 -17.25 25.93 70.21
C ARG A 1076 -15.86 26.58 70.31
N GLY A 1077 -14.76 25.87 70.08
CA GLY A 1077 -13.40 26.43 70.20
C GLY A 1077 -12.72 26.95 68.92
N ALA A 1078 -13.08 26.46 67.73
CA ALA A 1078 -12.24 26.58 66.53
C ALA A 1078 -12.47 27.83 65.65
N SER A 1079 -13.07 28.91 66.18
CA SER A 1079 -13.24 30.18 65.44
C SER A 1079 -12.13 31.21 65.70
N ARG A 1080 -11.24 30.98 66.68
CA ARG A 1080 -10.16 31.94 67.03
C ARG A 1080 -8.77 31.62 66.50
N ALA A 1081 -8.47 30.39 66.07
CA ALA A 1081 -7.13 30.02 65.61
C ALA A 1081 -6.91 30.13 64.07
N ALA A 1082 -7.98 30.13 63.27
CA ALA A 1082 -7.89 30.13 61.80
C ALA A 1082 -7.60 31.51 61.17
N ARG A 1083 -7.48 32.59 61.97
CA ARG A 1083 -7.12 33.93 61.48
C ARG A 1083 -5.63 34.26 61.58
N ALA A 1084 -4.79 33.40 62.15
CA ALA A 1084 -3.39 33.73 62.45
C ALA A 1084 -2.31 33.06 61.56
N SER A 1085 -2.63 32.10 60.68
CA SER A 1085 -1.60 31.36 59.91
C SER A 1085 -1.53 31.68 58.41
N ARG A 1086 -2.28 32.68 57.90
CA ARG A 1086 -2.22 33.06 56.48
C ARG A 1086 -1.06 33.98 56.10
N TRP A 1087 -0.01 34.03 56.92
CA TRP A 1087 1.27 34.69 56.62
C TRP A 1087 2.42 33.76 57.00
N ARG A 1088 2.82 32.88 56.07
CA ARG A 1088 4.22 32.53 55.70
C ARG A 1088 4.24 31.19 54.93
N ARG A 1089 4.66 31.32 53.67
CA ARG A 1089 5.05 30.31 52.65
C ARG A 1089 3.93 29.63 51.88
#